data_AF-A0AAW1ZFF5-F1
#
_entry.id   AF-A0AAW1ZFF5-F1
#
_cell.length_a   1.000
_cell.length_b   1.000
_cell.length_c   1.000
_cell.angle_alpha   90.00
_cell.angle_beta   90.00
_cell.angle_gamma   90.00
#
_symmetry.space_group_name_H-M   'P 1'
#
loop_
_entity.id
_entity.type
_entity.pdbx_description
1 polymer ?
#
loop_
_entity_poly.entity_id
_entity_poly.type
_entity_poly.pdbx_seq_one_letter_code
_entity_poly.pdbx_strand_id
1 'polypeptide(L)'
;MESEPIEVAALGRPLFPGMLYDCRKDSFIPGVTLWDKKSLSEDLDSRPQLMTDLKFNNSDSLSSKSSLMDISASLKASFLGGLVEVGGSAKYLHDTKSSNKQSRVTMHYSDTSRFEQLTMTQLGQITYPQVFDQKTATHVVTAVLYGAQAFMVFDMMSSKDESKQEIEGKLNVMIKKIPEFSIKGEGSVKMTEDEKKTAANINCTFHGDFHLEQNPTTYMEALDLYKQLPNLLKDGVPIKVWLYPLHLLEKKSCSDLGEVERTCNDLSRRTEVNVFSDIQERLHSFQNSFSIYKTVLQKAVARVLPAIRGGGEMEEKLGNILKIHYSSPFNADKLNQWLHDAKSELNLLSSHTRKLEQIKIENFDDLNTILIDPDIDIVVCLTFTSLKYEDPYLSILNEFLKSDQFKELDGNKNMLSEASFRKWFNNPDVTKMRENLSLFRGFSEANKDEKRIRFIISAVSDPSNPGSSIYLYEKGNLTDKQFKPVSKPPPPIVKDVQDQSVSLKLQKSPSGVTVQYRVEYNEVKADSGADEQWLFINTTNEDFTLTGLEYGKHYLICYRTVDKVGVSEASDTVSPIPSADVIVGGTGGDPFSFKCFSSRIQKISITYSKMALNTIEVTFNTGQKMTVGNVAGSNKHTFELNDKIVAATLWPNSQNNMCGGFEFVVAKNRKSFSVKCDQLGEPVSVDVKSGKCYGFMGRSGNEIDALGFYFV
;
A
#
# COMPACT_ATOMS: atom_id res chain seq x y z
N MET A 1 -3.86 -10.24 39.38
CA MET A 1 -4.38 -11.20 38.39
C MET A 1 -3.49 -12.43 38.43
N GLU A 2 -4.07 -13.56 38.82
CA GLU A 2 -3.35 -14.82 38.90
C GLU A 2 -2.60 -15.10 37.58
N SER A 3 -1.30 -15.32 37.68
CA SER A 3 -0.40 -15.53 36.55
C SER A 3 -0.37 -16.98 36.06
N GLU A 4 -1.21 -17.84 36.64
CA GLU A 4 -1.28 -19.27 36.39
C GLU A 4 -2.69 -19.66 35.98
N PRO A 5 -2.86 -20.73 35.19
CA PRO A 5 -4.17 -21.31 34.94
C PRO A 5 -4.83 -21.71 36.26
N ILE A 6 -6.13 -21.45 36.39
CA ILE A 6 -6.88 -21.74 37.62
C ILE A 6 -8.00 -22.74 37.36
N GLU A 7 -8.27 -23.56 38.37
CA GLU A 7 -9.37 -24.52 38.37
C GLU A 7 -10.55 -23.94 39.15
N VAL A 8 -11.74 -24.00 38.57
CA VAL A 8 -12.96 -23.42 39.15
C VAL A 8 -14.11 -24.42 39.06
N ALA A 9 -14.85 -24.56 40.16
CA ALA A 9 -16.09 -25.33 40.18
C ALA A 9 -17.18 -24.62 39.35
N ALA A 10 -17.86 -25.35 38.47
CA ALA A 10 -18.85 -24.76 37.57
C ALA A 10 -20.13 -24.34 38.31
N LEU A 11 -20.51 -25.06 39.38
CA LEU A 11 -21.67 -24.75 40.24
C LEU A 11 -22.99 -24.62 39.46
N GLY A 12 -23.19 -25.45 38.44
CA GLY A 12 -24.39 -25.44 37.59
C GLY A 12 -24.42 -24.31 36.54
N ARG A 13 -23.33 -23.55 36.38
CA ARG A 13 -23.20 -22.52 35.35
C ARG A 13 -22.86 -23.16 33.98
N PRO A 14 -23.46 -22.70 32.87
CA PRO A 14 -23.24 -23.28 31.54
C PRO A 14 -21.92 -22.78 30.93
N LEU A 15 -20.81 -23.36 31.37
CA LEU A 15 -19.45 -23.01 30.93
C LEU A 15 -18.93 -24.03 29.90
N PHE A 16 -18.42 -23.54 28.78
CA PHE A 16 -17.91 -24.36 27.67
C PHE A 16 -16.53 -23.86 27.21
N PRO A 17 -15.70 -24.71 26.57
CA PRO A 17 -14.43 -24.29 25.99
C PRO A 17 -14.57 -23.08 25.06
N GLY A 18 -13.66 -22.11 25.18
CA GLY A 18 -13.66 -20.87 24.40
C GLY A 18 -14.48 -19.73 24.96
N MET A 19 -15.29 -19.96 26.00
CA MET A 19 -16.03 -18.89 26.67
C MET A 19 -15.12 -17.97 27.47
N LEU A 20 -15.44 -16.68 27.48
CA LEU A 20 -14.72 -15.67 28.26
C LEU A 20 -15.27 -15.58 29.68
N TYR A 21 -14.36 -15.40 30.64
CA TYR A 21 -14.66 -15.36 32.06
C TYR A 21 -13.99 -14.16 32.76
N ASP A 22 -14.75 -13.45 33.60
CA ASP A 22 -14.24 -12.38 34.44
C ASP A 22 -14.13 -12.84 35.90
N CYS A 23 -12.92 -13.15 36.35
CA CYS A 23 -12.64 -13.55 37.72
C CYS A 23 -12.88 -12.44 38.74
N ARG A 24 -12.98 -11.17 38.31
CA ARG A 24 -13.29 -10.04 39.21
C ARG A 24 -14.74 -10.08 39.69
N LYS A 25 -15.61 -10.70 38.90
CA LYS A 25 -17.07 -10.76 39.12
C LYS A 25 -17.60 -12.19 39.19
N ASP A 26 -16.73 -13.18 39.02
CA ASP A 26 -17.07 -14.60 38.85
C ASP A 26 -18.20 -14.87 37.84
N SER A 27 -18.16 -14.15 36.72
CA SER A 27 -19.18 -14.16 35.68
C SER A 27 -18.61 -14.51 34.31
N PHE A 28 -19.36 -15.26 33.50
CA PHE A 28 -19.03 -15.51 32.09
C PHE A 28 -19.65 -14.44 31.18
N ILE A 29 -19.05 -14.24 30.00
CA ILE A 29 -19.54 -13.28 29.00
C ILE A 29 -20.25 -14.02 27.87
N PRO A 30 -21.59 -13.94 27.76
CA PRO A 30 -22.33 -14.59 26.69
C PRO A 30 -22.14 -13.87 25.35
N GLY A 31 -22.06 -14.64 24.27
CA GLY A 31 -22.09 -14.12 22.89
C GLY A 31 -20.78 -13.50 22.38
N VAL A 32 -19.73 -13.42 23.21
CA VAL A 32 -18.41 -12.91 22.82
C VAL A 32 -17.38 -14.04 22.90
N THR A 33 -16.68 -14.31 21.80
CA THR A 33 -15.67 -15.37 21.69
C THR A 33 -14.44 -14.87 20.96
N LEU A 34 -13.27 -15.47 21.27
CA LEU A 34 -12.01 -15.18 20.58
C LEU A 34 -11.91 -15.85 19.20
N TRP A 35 -12.69 -16.90 18.98
CA TRP A 35 -12.70 -17.69 17.76
C TRP A 35 -14.10 -17.76 17.17
N ASP A 36 -14.17 -17.97 15.86
CA ASP A 36 -15.43 -18.31 15.21
C ASP A 36 -15.86 -19.74 15.58
N LYS A 37 -17.17 -19.99 15.44
CA LYS A 37 -17.79 -21.25 15.84
C LYS A 37 -17.19 -22.47 15.14
N LYS A 38 -16.78 -22.33 13.87
CA LYS A 38 -16.26 -23.44 13.07
C LYS A 38 -14.89 -23.86 13.60
N SER A 39 -13.98 -22.90 13.77
CA SER A 39 -12.65 -23.11 14.33
C SER A 39 -12.67 -23.69 15.76
N LEU A 40 -13.64 -23.29 16.58
CA LEU A 40 -13.85 -23.85 17.92
C LEU A 40 -14.29 -25.32 17.89
N SER A 41 -15.13 -25.70 16.94
CA SER A 41 -15.71 -27.05 16.86
C SER A 41 -14.80 -28.09 16.19
N GLU A 42 -13.94 -27.68 15.24
CA GLU A 42 -13.12 -28.61 14.44
C GLU A 42 -11.90 -29.14 15.21
N ASP A 43 -11.39 -28.36 16.17
CA ASP A 43 -10.11 -28.60 16.85
C ASP A 43 -10.24 -28.85 18.36
N LEU A 44 -11.43 -29.25 18.83
CA LEU A 44 -11.66 -29.62 20.23
C LEU A 44 -11.21 -31.06 20.50
N ASP A 45 -10.32 -31.26 21.47
CA ASP A 45 -9.95 -32.59 21.95
C ASP A 45 -10.93 -33.05 23.03
N SER A 46 -11.69 -34.10 22.73
CA SER A 46 -12.70 -34.68 23.63
C SER A 46 -12.37 -36.13 23.94
N ARG A 47 -12.27 -36.46 25.23
CA ARG A 47 -11.95 -37.81 25.70
C ARG A 47 -12.91 -38.27 26.79
N PRO A 48 -13.32 -39.56 26.80
CA PRO A 48 -14.07 -40.13 27.90
C PRO A 48 -13.27 -40.05 29.21
N GLN A 49 -13.93 -39.65 30.30
CA GLN A 49 -13.35 -39.62 31.64
C GLN A 49 -14.40 -40.11 32.63
N LEU A 50 -14.63 -41.42 32.62
CA LEU A 50 -15.64 -42.10 33.43
C LEU A 50 -15.12 -42.36 34.85
N MET A 51 -15.66 -41.65 35.84
CA MET A 51 -15.30 -41.84 37.25
C MET A 51 -16.48 -41.54 38.14
N THR A 52 -16.82 -42.50 38.99
CA THR A 52 -17.86 -42.35 40.02
C THR A 52 -17.19 -42.24 41.39
N ASP A 53 -17.53 -41.20 42.14
CA ASP A 53 -17.07 -40.94 43.51
C ASP A 53 -18.27 -40.78 44.44
N LEU A 54 -18.13 -41.31 45.67
CA LEU A 54 -19.17 -41.30 46.68
C LEU A 54 -18.59 -40.86 48.02
N LYS A 55 -19.10 -39.74 48.55
CA LYS A 55 -18.65 -39.15 49.81
C LYS A 55 -19.81 -38.96 50.77
N PHE A 56 -19.50 -39.02 52.07
CA PHE A 56 -20.45 -38.78 53.14
C PHE A 56 -19.94 -37.66 54.04
N ASN A 57 -20.80 -36.70 54.36
CA ASN A 57 -20.47 -35.56 55.20
C ASN A 57 -21.52 -35.37 56.30
N ASN A 58 -21.06 -35.19 57.54
CA ASN A 58 -21.91 -35.00 58.73
C ASN A 58 -21.98 -33.53 59.20
N SER A 59 -21.27 -32.64 58.53
CA SER A 59 -21.20 -31.21 58.86
C SER A 59 -22.00 -30.37 57.85
N ASP A 60 -22.84 -29.47 58.35
CA ASP A 60 -23.64 -28.55 57.52
C ASP A 60 -22.94 -27.20 57.29
N SER A 61 -21.71 -27.03 57.80
CA SER A 61 -20.99 -25.76 57.65
C SER A 61 -20.70 -25.47 56.18
N LEU A 62 -20.78 -24.19 55.79
CA LEU A 62 -20.42 -23.77 54.43
C LEU A 62 -19.01 -24.23 54.05
N SER A 63 -18.07 -24.25 55.00
CA SER A 63 -16.72 -24.75 54.73
C SER A 63 -16.71 -26.23 54.33
N SER A 64 -17.46 -27.07 55.03
CA SER A 64 -17.59 -28.49 54.70
C SER A 64 -18.28 -28.71 53.36
N LYS A 65 -19.31 -27.91 53.05
CA LYS A 65 -19.99 -27.95 51.74
C LYS A 65 -19.06 -27.51 50.61
N SER A 66 -18.32 -26.42 50.81
CA SER A 66 -17.32 -25.95 49.85
C SER A 66 -16.25 -27.00 49.59
N SER A 67 -15.74 -27.66 50.63
CA SER A 67 -14.74 -28.73 50.48
C SER A 67 -15.30 -29.95 49.74
N LEU A 68 -16.57 -30.29 49.93
CA LEU A 68 -17.21 -31.43 49.25
C LEU A 68 -17.37 -31.20 47.74
N MET A 69 -17.51 -29.93 47.34
CA MET A 69 -17.69 -29.48 45.96
C MET A 69 -16.40 -28.95 45.31
N ASP A 70 -15.24 -29.12 45.94
CA ASP A 70 -13.96 -28.54 45.51
C ASP A 70 -14.02 -27.03 45.23
N ILE A 71 -14.79 -26.28 46.04
CA ILE A 71 -14.93 -24.82 45.89
C ILE A 71 -13.71 -24.13 46.51
N SER A 72 -12.99 -23.36 45.70
CA SER A 72 -11.85 -22.56 46.13
C SER A 72 -12.25 -21.48 47.14
N ALA A 73 -11.28 -20.98 47.90
CA ALA A 73 -11.53 -19.91 48.88
C ALA A 73 -12.06 -18.62 48.23
N SER A 74 -11.57 -18.28 47.03
CA SER A 74 -12.03 -17.12 46.25
C SER A 74 -13.49 -17.29 45.81
N LEU A 75 -13.82 -18.43 45.20
CA LEU A 75 -15.19 -18.69 44.74
C LEU A 75 -16.19 -18.78 45.90
N LYS A 76 -15.76 -19.32 47.05
CA LYS A 76 -16.55 -19.32 48.30
C LYS A 76 -16.83 -17.89 48.78
N ALA A 77 -15.86 -17.00 48.71
CA ALA A 77 -16.05 -15.59 49.07
C ALA A 77 -17.04 -14.90 48.12
N SER A 78 -16.93 -15.16 46.81
CA SER A 78 -17.85 -14.62 45.80
C SER A 78 -19.28 -15.14 45.96
N PHE A 79 -19.44 -16.41 46.32
CA PHE A 79 -20.74 -16.99 46.68
C PHE A 79 -21.35 -16.29 47.92
N LEU A 80 -20.56 -16.08 48.98
CA LEU A 80 -20.98 -15.33 50.16
C LEU A 80 -21.35 -13.87 49.83
N GLY A 81 -20.67 -13.27 48.85
CA GLY A 81 -20.95 -11.94 48.33
C GLY A 81 -22.14 -11.85 47.38
N GLY A 82 -22.81 -12.97 47.06
CA GLY A 82 -23.95 -13.00 46.13
C GLY A 82 -23.57 -12.73 44.66
N LEU A 83 -22.28 -12.86 44.31
CA LEU A 83 -21.78 -12.63 42.95
C LEU A 83 -21.94 -13.87 42.05
N VAL A 84 -22.13 -15.04 42.66
CA VAL A 84 -22.25 -16.32 41.96
C VAL A 84 -23.65 -16.88 42.14
N GLU A 85 -24.39 -16.96 41.05
CA GLU A 85 -25.64 -17.70 41.00
C GLU A 85 -25.34 -19.20 40.82
N VAL A 86 -25.96 -20.03 41.66
CA VAL A 86 -25.74 -21.48 41.68
C VAL A 86 -26.95 -22.22 41.11
N GLY A 87 -26.67 -23.21 40.25
CA GLY A 87 -27.68 -24.03 39.58
C GLY A 87 -27.57 -25.50 39.96
N GLY A 88 -28.58 -26.30 39.56
CA GLY A 88 -28.56 -27.76 39.69
C GLY A 88 -28.22 -28.25 41.10
N SER A 89 -27.25 -29.15 41.18
CA SER A 89 -26.73 -29.73 42.43
C SER A 89 -26.14 -28.71 43.40
N ALA A 90 -25.60 -27.59 42.89
CA ALA A 90 -24.97 -26.55 43.70
C ALA A 90 -25.96 -25.74 44.56
N LYS A 91 -27.28 -25.88 44.33
CA LYS A 91 -28.30 -25.35 45.24
C LYS A 91 -28.19 -25.89 46.66
N TYR A 92 -27.52 -27.03 46.85
CA TYR A 92 -27.12 -27.56 48.15
C TYR A 92 -26.39 -26.53 49.04
N LEU A 93 -25.64 -25.59 48.46
CA LEU A 93 -24.94 -24.55 49.22
C LEU A 93 -25.88 -23.62 49.99
N HIS A 94 -27.12 -23.44 49.51
CA HIS A 94 -28.15 -22.64 50.18
C HIS A 94 -28.97 -23.43 51.19
N ASP A 95 -29.00 -24.76 51.09
CA ASP A 95 -29.71 -25.63 52.03
C ASP A 95 -28.98 -25.61 53.37
N THR A 96 -29.63 -25.20 54.46
CA THR A 96 -29.02 -25.14 55.80
C THR A 96 -29.95 -25.75 56.84
N LYS A 97 -29.38 -26.27 57.93
CA LYS A 97 -30.17 -26.81 59.05
C LYS A 97 -31.14 -25.76 59.57
N SER A 98 -32.40 -26.14 59.71
CA SER A 98 -33.44 -25.28 60.26
C SER A 98 -33.49 -25.32 61.80
N SER A 99 -32.85 -26.31 62.43
CA SER A 99 -32.87 -26.49 63.89
C SER A 99 -31.59 -27.13 64.43
N ASN A 100 -31.17 -26.72 65.64
CA ASN A 100 -30.05 -27.35 66.36
C ASN A 100 -30.36 -28.77 66.85
N LYS A 101 -31.65 -29.17 66.84
CA LYS A 101 -32.16 -30.52 67.13
C LYS A 101 -32.15 -31.44 65.91
N GLN A 102 -31.71 -30.92 64.76
CA GLN A 102 -31.63 -31.67 63.51
C GLN A 102 -30.23 -32.29 63.36
N SER A 103 -30.21 -33.62 63.30
CA SER A 103 -29.05 -34.38 62.86
C SER A 103 -29.09 -34.50 61.34
N ARG A 104 -27.97 -34.27 60.68
CA ARG A 104 -27.88 -34.24 59.21
C ARG A 104 -26.68 -35.04 58.74
N VAL A 105 -26.89 -35.85 57.72
CA VAL A 105 -25.83 -36.50 56.96
C VAL A 105 -26.12 -36.31 55.48
N THR A 106 -25.16 -35.81 54.73
CA THR A 106 -25.26 -35.63 53.28
C THR A 106 -24.47 -36.72 52.58
N MET A 107 -25.12 -37.38 51.63
CA MET A 107 -24.46 -38.25 50.66
C MET A 107 -24.23 -37.46 49.37
N HIS A 108 -22.97 -37.41 48.92
CA HIS A 108 -22.56 -36.77 47.68
C HIS A 108 -22.13 -37.83 46.68
N TYR A 109 -22.88 -37.93 45.61
CA TYR A 109 -22.58 -38.77 44.45
C TYR A 109 -22.06 -37.86 43.34
N SER A 110 -20.91 -38.20 42.75
CA SER A 110 -20.31 -37.47 41.64
C SER A 110 -19.95 -38.44 40.54
N ASP A 111 -20.39 -38.20 39.32
CA ASP A 111 -20.15 -39.08 38.19
C ASP A 111 -19.68 -38.27 36.99
N THR A 112 -18.44 -38.48 36.56
CA THR A 112 -17.82 -37.75 35.44
C THR A 112 -17.99 -38.53 34.15
N SER A 113 -18.25 -37.85 33.04
CA SER A 113 -18.49 -38.48 31.74
C SER A 113 -17.35 -38.26 30.74
N ARG A 114 -16.99 -37.00 30.50
CA ARG A 114 -15.99 -36.61 29.48
C ARG A 114 -15.21 -35.37 29.86
N PHE A 115 -14.04 -35.23 29.28
CA PHE A 115 -13.17 -34.07 29.37
C PHE A 115 -12.95 -33.48 27.99
N GLU A 116 -13.21 -32.19 27.85
CA GLU A 116 -13.01 -31.43 26.62
C GLU A 116 -11.95 -30.34 26.84
N GLN A 117 -11.03 -30.17 25.89
CA GLN A 117 -10.01 -29.13 25.94
C GLN A 117 -9.73 -28.52 24.57
N LEU A 118 -9.34 -27.24 24.57
CA LEU A 118 -8.83 -26.55 23.39
C LEU A 118 -7.44 -27.08 23.04
N THR A 119 -7.17 -27.23 21.74
CA THR A 119 -5.85 -27.67 21.25
C THR A 119 -4.90 -26.51 20.97
N MET A 120 -3.62 -26.81 20.77
CA MET A 120 -2.60 -25.80 20.47
C MET A 120 -2.86 -25.02 19.17
N THR A 121 -3.59 -25.60 18.21
CA THR A 121 -4.00 -24.94 16.96
C THR A 121 -4.86 -23.71 17.26
N GLN A 122 -5.87 -23.87 18.13
CA GLN A 122 -6.76 -22.80 18.56
C GLN A 122 -6.04 -21.74 19.40
N LEU A 123 -5.13 -22.16 20.29
CA LEU A 123 -4.31 -21.24 21.10
C LEU A 123 -3.24 -20.48 20.28
N GLY A 124 -3.10 -20.77 18.98
CA GLY A 124 -2.17 -20.12 18.06
C GLY A 124 -2.81 -19.16 17.07
N GLN A 125 -4.07 -19.38 16.67
CA GLN A 125 -4.78 -18.58 15.67
C GLN A 125 -6.08 -18.03 16.24
N ILE A 126 -6.08 -16.75 16.61
CA ILE A 126 -7.24 -16.05 17.18
C ILE A 126 -8.00 -15.35 16.05
N THR A 127 -9.29 -15.66 15.88
CA THR A 127 -10.13 -15.09 14.81
C THR A 127 -10.55 -13.63 15.10
N TYR A 128 -10.77 -13.30 16.37
CA TYR A 128 -11.29 -12.00 16.81
C TYR A 128 -10.40 -11.34 17.88
N PRO A 129 -9.17 -10.88 17.53
CA PRO A 129 -8.26 -10.25 18.50
C PRO A 129 -8.79 -8.96 19.11
N GLN A 130 -9.66 -8.22 18.42
CA GLN A 130 -10.29 -6.99 18.93
C GLN A 130 -11.12 -7.19 20.22
N VAL A 131 -11.44 -8.44 20.57
CA VAL A 131 -12.12 -8.77 21.83
C VAL A 131 -11.23 -8.48 23.04
N PHE A 132 -9.90 -8.54 22.90
CA PHE A 132 -8.97 -8.16 23.96
C PHE A 132 -9.13 -6.69 24.37
N ASP A 133 -9.39 -5.79 23.41
CA ASP A 133 -9.54 -4.35 23.64
C ASP A 133 -10.77 -4.00 24.47
N GLN A 134 -11.79 -4.87 24.48
CA GLN A 134 -13.03 -4.66 25.23
C GLN A 134 -12.81 -4.74 26.74
N LYS A 135 -11.77 -5.44 27.21
CA LYS A 135 -11.39 -5.60 28.63
C LYS A 135 -12.54 -6.08 29.55
N THR A 136 -13.53 -6.74 28.95
CA THR A 136 -14.73 -7.26 29.62
C THR A 136 -14.47 -8.57 30.37
N ALA A 137 -13.43 -9.32 29.98
CA ALA A 137 -13.04 -10.58 30.60
C ALA A 137 -11.56 -10.59 31.02
N THR A 138 -11.20 -11.56 31.87
CA THR A 138 -9.84 -11.74 32.40
C THR A 138 -9.21 -13.06 31.97
N HIS A 139 -10.04 -14.08 31.74
CA HIS A 139 -9.65 -15.44 31.41
C HIS A 139 -10.52 -15.99 30.28
N VAL A 140 -10.06 -17.07 29.67
CA VAL A 140 -10.84 -17.90 28.74
C VAL A 140 -10.88 -19.33 29.25
N VAL A 141 -12.02 -20.00 29.08
CA VAL A 141 -12.17 -21.42 29.42
C VAL A 141 -11.39 -22.25 28.41
N THR A 142 -10.36 -22.97 28.85
CA THR A 142 -9.55 -23.82 27.96
C THR A 142 -9.86 -25.30 28.09
N ALA A 143 -10.43 -25.73 29.21
CA ALA A 143 -10.90 -27.10 29.38
C ALA A 143 -12.11 -27.18 30.31
N VAL A 144 -12.93 -28.22 30.11
CA VAL A 144 -14.13 -28.49 30.89
C VAL A 144 -14.24 -29.99 31.16
N LEU A 145 -14.51 -30.34 32.43
CA LEU A 145 -14.89 -31.68 32.86
C LEU A 145 -16.41 -31.74 33.02
N TYR A 146 -17.04 -32.63 32.28
CA TYR A 146 -18.48 -32.84 32.30
C TYR A 146 -18.85 -34.06 33.15
N GLY A 147 -20.06 -34.02 33.71
CA GLY A 147 -20.64 -35.11 34.47
C GLY A 147 -21.95 -34.69 35.14
N ALA A 148 -22.33 -35.35 36.21
CA ALA A 148 -23.43 -34.90 37.08
C ALA A 148 -23.08 -35.14 38.54
N GLN A 149 -23.59 -34.27 39.41
CA GLN A 149 -23.50 -34.43 40.85
C GLN A 149 -24.89 -34.53 41.47
N ALA A 150 -24.98 -35.23 42.60
CA ALA A 150 -26.19 -35.34 43.40
C ALA A 150 -25.84 -35.27 44.89
N PHE A 151 -26.57 -34.43 45.61
CA PHE A 151 -26.55 -34.30 47.06
C PHE A 151 -27.89 -34.79 47.60
N MET A 152 -27.86 -35.91 48.31
CA MET A 152 -28.98 -36.40 49.10
C MET A 152 -28.74 -36.00 50.56
N VAL A 153 -29.53 -35.05 51.03
CA VAL A 153 -29.44 -34.49 52.38
C VAL A 153 -30.44 -35.23 53.26
N PHE A 154 -29.92 -36.03 54.19
CA PHE A 154 -30.74 -36.82 55.11
C PHE A 154 -30.82 -36.13 56.47
N ASP A 155 -32.04 -35.89 56.92
CA ASP A 155 -32.33 -35.19 58.15
C ASP A 155 -33.17 -36.05 59.10
N MET A 156 -32.79 -36.07 60.37
CA MET A 156 -33.50 -36.74 61.45
C MET A 156 -33.61 -35.80 62.66
N MET A 157 -34.81 -35.68 63.23
CA MET A 157 -35.07 -34.80 64.38
C MET A 157 -34.87 -35.55 65.70
N SER A 158 -34.15 -34.93 66.64
CA SER A 158 -34.00 -35.47 67.99
C SER A 158 -35.23 -35.27 68.85
N SER A 159 -35.71 -36.33 69.51
CA SER A 159 -36.72 -36.22 70.57
C SER A 159 -36.14 -35.57 71.84
N LYS A 160 -36.97 -35.23 72.83
CA LYS A 160 -36.51 -34.51 74.05
C LYS A 160 -35.58 -35.35 74.95
N ASP A 161 -35.67 -36.67 74.87
CA ASP A 161 -35.00 -37.60 75.80
C ASP A 161 -33.79 -38.32 75.17
N GLU A 162 -33.47 -38.04 73.90
CA GLU A 162 -32.40 -38.71 73.16
C GLU A 162 -31.12 -37.86 73.06
N SER A 163 -29.96 -38.51 73.18
CA SER A 163 -28.67 -37.87 72.94
C SER A 163 -28.47 -37.54 71.46
N LYS A 164 -28.16 -36.28 71.16
CA LYS A 164 -27.84 -35.82 69.79
C LYS A 164 -26.72 -36.66 69.14
N GLN A 165 -25.69 -37.01 69.90
CA GLN A 165 -24.57 -37.82 69.41
C GLN A 165 -25.01 -39.24 69.03
N GLU A 166 -25.96 -39.81 69.75
CA GLU A 166 -26.49 -41.14 69.47
C GLU A 166 -27.32 -41.13 68.18
N ILE A 167 -28.13 -40.10 67.96
CA ILE A 167 -28.92 -39.91 66.73
C ILE A 167 -28.01 -39.63 65.53
N GLU A 168 -26.99 -38.77 65.69
CA GLU A 168 -25.99 -38.52 64.64
C GLU A 168 -25.26 -39.82 64.28
N GLY A 169 -24.91 -40.64 65.26
CA GLY A 169 -24.32 -41.97 65.05
C GLY A 169 -25.25 -42.92 64.28
N LYS A 170 -26.50 -43.06 64.72
CA LYS A 170 -27.52 -43.90 64.06
C LYS A 170 -27.76 -43.47 62.62
N LEU A 171 -27.95 -42.17 62.38
CA LEU A 171 -28.15 -41.59 61.06
C LEU A 171 -26.95 -41.87 60.15
N ASN A 172 -25.73 -41.59 60.61
CA ASN A 172 -24.51 -41.81 59.83
C ASN A 172 -24.32 -43.28 59.43
N VAL A 173 -24.62 -44.22 60.32
CA VAL A 173 -24.58 -45.66 60.01
C VAL A 173 -25.61 -46.02 58.95
N MET A 174 -26.85 -45.53 59.08
CA MET A 174 -27.92 -45.79 58.09
C MET A 174 -27.52 -45.29 56.70
N ILE A 175 -27.05 -44.04 56.58
CA ILE A 175 -26.71 -43.47 55.27
C ILE A 175 -25.51 -44.18 54.63
N LYS A 176 -24.50 -44.58 55.42
CA LYS A 176 -23.36 -45.36 54.92
C LYS A 176 -23.73 -46.76 54.43
N LYS A 177 -24.87 -47.31 54.84
CA LYS A 177 -25.38 -48.60 54.36
C LYS A 177 -26.14 -48.53 53.04
N ILE A 178 -26.48 -47.34 52.53
CA ILE A 178 -27.19 -47.17 51.24
C ILE A 178 -26.47 -47.92 50.09
N PRO A 179 -25.15 -47.80 49.90
CA PRO A 179 -24.44 -48.57 48.88
C PRO A 179 -24.49 -50.08 49.10
N GLU A 180 -24.43 -50.53 50.36
CA GLU A 180 -24.48 -51.95 50.72
C GLU A 180 -25.85 -52.58 50.42
N PHE A 181 -26.93 -51.82 50.63
CA PHE A 181 -28.29 -52.23 50.31
C PHE A 181 -28.58 -52.20 48.81
N SER A 182 -27.89 -51.35 48.06
CA SER A 182 -28.03 -51.23 46.60
C SER A 182 -27.47 -52.43 45.82
N ILE A 183 -26.54 -53.21 46.41
CA ILE A 183 -25.90 -54.37 45.76
C ILE A 183 -26.76 -55.65 45.89
N LYS A 184 -27.71 -55.66 46.82
CA LYS A 184 -28.61 -56.80 47.06
C LYS A 184 -29.88 -56.62 46.21
N GLY A 185 -30.12 -57.52 45.26
CA GLY A 185 -31.21 -57.43 44.27
C GLY A 185 -32.61 -57.18 44.86
N GLU A 186 -33.54 -56.75 44.00
CA GLU A 186 -34.86 -56.12 44.26
C GLU A 186 -35.75 -56.73 45.35
N GLY A 187 -35.48 -57.93 45.86
CA GLY A 187 -36.26 -58.57 46.94
C GLY A 187 -35.53 -58.79 48.27
N SER A 188 -34.32 -58.26 48.50
CA SER A 188 -33.46 -58.73 49.61
C SER A 188 -32.75 -57.66 50.45
N VAL A 189 -33.34 -56.46 50.56
CA VAL A 189 -32.89 -55.48 51.57
C VAL A 189 -33.29 -55.98 52.97
N LYS A 190 -32.46 -56.86 53.57
CA LYS A 190 -32.63 -57.33 54.95
C LYS A 190 -32.27 -56.22 55.93
N MET A 191 -33.21 -55.31 56.18
CA MET A 191 -33.18 -54.38 57.31
C MET A 191 -33.75 -55.05 58.55
N THR A 192 -33.08 -54.85 59.68
CA THR A 192 -33.62 -55.14 61.02
C THR A 192 -34.83 -54.26 61.32
N GLU A 193 -35.69 -54.68 62.26
CA GLU A 193 -36.87 -53.88 62.65
C GLU A 193 -36.48 -52.50 63.22
N ASP A 194 -35.33 -52.39 63.89
CA ASP A 194 -34.82 -51.11 64.39
C ASP A 194 -34.31 -50.19 63.26
N GLU A 195 -33.69 -50.75 62.22
CA GLU A 195 -33.30 -50.00 61.02
C GLU A 195 -34.52 -49.48 60.25
N LYS A 196 -35.61 -50.27 60.14
CA LYS A 196 -36.86 -49.83 59.51
C LYS A 196 -37.50 -48.66 60.26
N LYS A 197 -37.57 -48.74 61.59
CA LYS A 197 -38.06 -47.64 62.43
C LYS A 197 -37.20 -46.39 62.29
N THR A 198 -35.88 -46.56 62.21
CA THR A 198 -34.96 -45.44 62.01
C THR A 198 -35.15 -44.83 60.63
N ALA A 199 -35.24 -45.64 59.57
CA ALA A 199 -35.46 -45.19 58.19
C ALA A 199 -36.76 -44.38 58.02
N ALA A 200 -37.84 -44.76 58.72
CA ALA A 200 -39.12 -44.05 58.68
C ALA A 200 -39.04 -42.62 59.25
N ASN A 201 -38.04 -42.34 60.10
CA ASN A 201 -37.84 -41.04 60.72
C ASN A 201 -36.80 -40.17 59.98
N ILE A 202 -36.26 -40.66 58.85
CA ILE A 202 -35.29 -39.95 58.03
C ILE A 202 -36.00 -39.31 56.84
N ASN A 203 -35.91 -37.99 56.75
CA ASN A 203 -36.35 -37.23 55.59
C ASN A 203 -35.16 -37.04 54.64
N CYS A 204 -35.42 -37.08 53.33
CA CYS A 204 -34.43 -36.81 52.29
C CYS A 204 -34.79 -35.51 51.56
N THR A 205 -33.79 -34.68 51.28
CA THR A 205 -33.89 -33.55 50.34
C THR A 205 -32.84 -33.74 49.25
N PHE A 206 -33.26 -33.64 47.99
CA PHE A 206 -32.40 -33.89 46.83
C PHE A 206 -32.03 -32.60 46.11
N HIS A 207 -30.73 -32.44 45.85
CA HIS A 207 -30.17 -31.41 44.96
C HIS A 207 -29.25 -32.10 43.96
N GLY A 208 -29.61 -32.13 42.68
CA GLY A 208 -28.80 -32.83 41.69
C GLY A 208 -28.92 -32.28 40.28
N ASP A 209 -27.99 -32.70 39.43
CA ASP A 209 -27.94 -32.35 38.01
C ASP A 209 -28.69 -33.35 37.12
N PHE A 210 -29.38 -34.31 37.74
CA PHE A 210 -30.17 -35.34 37.06
C PHE A 210 -31.61 -34.86 36.84
N HIS A 211 -32.15 -35.15 35.66
CA HIS A 211 -33.56 -34.90 35.38
C HIS A 211 -34.40 -36.06 35.92
N LEU A 212 -35.12 -35.82 37.02
CA LEU A 212 -35.98 -36.80 37.67
C LEU A 212 -37.46 -36.41 37.50
N GLU A 213 -38.34 -37.40 37.34
CA GLU A 213 -39.79 -37.17 37.34
C GLU A 213 -40.28 -36.72 38.73
N GLN A 214 -39.69 -37.29 39.79
CA GLN A 214 -39.97 -36.94 41.17
C GLN A 214 -38.70 -37.02 42.03
N ASN A 215 -38.49 -36.01 42.87
CA ASN A 215 -37.37 -35.98 43.81
C ASN A 215 -37.65 -36.85 45.04
N PRO A 216 -36.64 -37.58 45.57
CA PRO A 216 -36.82 -38.43 46.75
C PRO A 216 -37.00 -37.57 48.00
N THR A 217 -38.01 -37.94 48.79
CA THR A 217 -38.37 -37.30 50.06
C THR A 217 -38.16 -38.22 51.26
N THR A 218 -38.02 -39.52 51.02
CA THR A 218 -37.83 -40.55 52.06
C THR A 218 -36.51 -41.30 51.89
N TYR A 219 -36.07 -41.98 52.96
CA TYR A 219 -34.87 -42.84 52.90
C TYR A 219 -34.99 -43.95 51.84
N MET A 220 -36.17 -44.56 51.68
CA MET A 220 -36.38 -45.64 50.71
C MET A 220 -36.36 -45.14 49.26
N GLU A 221 -36.99 -43.99 49.00
CA GLU A 221 -36.93 -43.34 47.68
C GLU A 221 -35.50 -42.96 47.30
N ALA A 222 -34.70 -42.49 48.27
CA ALA A 222 -33.30 -42.17 48.05
C ALA A 222 -32.44 -43.40 47.73
N LEU A 223 -32.72 -44.54 48.38
CA LEU A 223 -32.07 -45.82 48.09
C LEU A 223 -32.39 -46.30 46.66
N ASP A 224 -33.63 -46.17 46.22
CA ASP A 224 -34.04 -46.57 44.87
C ASP A 224 -33.49 -45.61 43.81
N LEU A 225 -33.45 -44.30 44.08
CA LEU A 225 -32.77 -43.35 43.21
C LEU A 225 -31.28 -43.69 43.07
N TYR A 226 -30.59 -44.01 44.17
CA TYR A 226 -29.17 -44.37 44.14
C TYR A 226 -28.88 -45.54 43.20
N LYS A 227 -29.75 -46.57 43.15
CA LYS A 227 -29.62 -47.70 42.20
C LYS A 227 -29.73 -47.25 40.74
N GLN A 228 -30.51 -46.21 40.48
CA GLN A 228 -30.79 -45.71 39.14
C GLN A 228 -29.74 -44.71 38.65
N LEU A 229 -29.09 -43.95 39.55
CA LEU A 229 -28.14 -42.88 39.23
C LEU A 229 -27.09 -43.25 38.17
N PRO A 230 -26.43 -44.43 38.21
CA PRO A 230 -25.43 -44.80 37.20
C PRO A 230 -25.98 -44.87 35.76
N ASN A 231 -27.28 -45.10 35.60
CA ASN A 231 -27.94 -45.24 34.29
C ASN A 231 -28.61 -43.94 33.81
N LEU A 232 -28.64 -42.90 34.65
CA LEU A 232 -29.34 -41.64 34.35
C LEU A 232 -28.44 -40.59 33.69
N LEU A 233 -27.12 -40.77 33.72
CA LEU A 233 -26.18 -39.84 33.10
C LEU A 233 -26.17 -40.02 31.57
N LYS A 234 -26.82 -39.09 30.86
CA LYS A 234 -26.79 -39.01 29.39
C LYS A 234 -25.82 -37.92 28.94
N ASP A 235 -26.27 -36.68 29.02
CA ASP A 235 -25.48 -35.49 28.73
C ASP A 235 -25.03 -34.87 30.06
N GLY A 236 -23.72 -34.92 30.31
CA GLY A 236 -23.15 -34.31 31.50
C GLY A 236 -23.20 -32.79 31.44
N VAL A 237 -23.39 -32.15 32.59
CA VAL A 237 -23.22 -30.72 32.80
C VAL A 237 -21.76 -30.42 33.19
N PRO A 238 -21.26 -29.19 32.99
CA PRO A 238 -19.94 -28.80 33.48
C PRO A 238 -19.87 -28.95 35.01
N ILE A 239 -18.86 -29.68 35.50
CA ILE A 239 -18.57 -29.82 36.94
C ILE A 239 -17.38 -28.93 37.31
N LYS A 240 -16.32 -28.97 36.50
CA LYS A 240 -15.06 -28.27 36.76
C LYS A 240 -14.52 -27.68 35.46
N VAL A 241 -13.96 -26.47 35.54
CA VAL A 241 -13.40 -25.75 34.39
C VAL A 241 -11.98 -25.28 34.68
N TRP A 242 -11.17 -25.21 33.63
CA TRP A 242 -9.83 -24.64 33.64
C TRP A 242 -9.86 -23.31 32.91
N LEU A 243 -9.43 -22.27 33.60
CA LEU A 243 -9.39 -20.91 33.09
C LEU A 243 -7.95 -20.51 32.81
N TYR A 244 -7.70 -20.03 31.59
CA TYR A 244 -6.38 -19.55 31.18
C TYR A 244 -6.37 -18.02 31.11
N PRO A 245 -5.36 -17.34 31.70
CA PRO A 245 -5.32 -15.87 31.71
C PRO A 245 -5.22 -15.28 30.30
N LEU A 246 -6.13 -14.36 29.96
CA LEU A 246 -6.16 -13.71 28.64
C LEU A 246 -4.88 -12.93 28.36
N HIS A 247 -4.29 -12.29 29.37
CA HIS A 247 -3.05 -11.54 29.21
C HIS A 247 -1.85 -12.41 28.81
N LEU A 248 -1.88 -13.73 29.05
CA LEU A 248 -0.84 -14.66 28.59
C LEU A 248 -1.04 -15.07 27.13
N LEU A 249 -2.29 -15.11 26.67
CA LEU A 249 -2.62 -15.20 25.24
C LEU A 249 -2.26 -13.91 24.51
N GLU A 250 -2.51 -12.76 25.15
CA GLU A 250 -2.01 -11.46 24.72
C GLU A 250 -0.48 -11.44 24.73
N LYS A 251 0.22 -12.14 25.63
CA LYS A 251 1.69 -12.15 25.68
C LYS A 251 2.34 -12.92 24.51
N LYS A 252 1.57 -13.67 23.72
CA LYS A 252 2.03 -14.07 22.38
C LYS A 252 2.11 -12.87 21.41
N SER A 253 1.50 -11.71 21.72
CA SER A 253 1.77 -10.38 21.12
C SER A 253 3.09 -9.74 21.60
N CYS A 254 3.85 -10.37 22.50
CA CYS A 254 5.30 -10.06 22.59
C CYS A 254 6.04 -10.53 21.31
N SER A 255 5.33 -11.18 20.37
CA SER A 255 5.68 -11.19 18.95
C SER A 255 5.89 -9.80 18.39
N ASP A 256 5.15 -8.79 18.85
CA ASP A 256 5.08 -7.47 18.19
C ASP A 256 6.39 -6.71 18.35
N LEU A 257 7.02 -6.75 19.54
CA LEU A 257 8.38 -6.20 19.71
C LEU A 257 9.43 -7.00 18.92
N GLY A 258 9.26 -8.32 18.83
CA GLY A 258 10.10 -9.17 17.97
C GLY A 258 9.91 -8.88 16.48
N GLU A 259 8.69 -8.53 16.06
CA GLU A 259 8.32 -8.19 14.70
C GLU A 259 8.82 -6.79 14.32
N VAL A 260 8.76 -5.82 15.22
CA VAL A 260 9.39 -4.50 15.07
C VAL A 260 10.90 -4.67 14.84
N GLU A 261 11.56 -5.52 15.65
CA GLU A 261 13.00 -5.79 15.52
C GLU A 261 13.35 -6.45 14.18
N ARG A 262 12.60 -7.49 13.79
CA ARG A 262 12.77 -8.16 12.48
C ARG A 262 12.53 -7.20 11.32
N THR A 263 11.45 -6.44 11.36
CA THR A 263 11.09 -5.46 10.32
C THR A 263 12.18 -4.40 10.17
N CYS A 264 12.71 -3.89 11.28
CA CYS A 264 13.79 -2.91 11.25
C CYS A 264 15.09 -3.50 10.69
N ASN A 265 15.42 -4.74 11.05
CA ASN A 265 16.57 -5.47 10.51
C ASN A 265 16.41 -5.74 9.00
N ASP A 266 15.22 -6.13 8.55
CA ASP A 266 14.92 -6.37 7.14
C ASP A 266 15.03 -5.08 6.32
N LEU A 267 14.55 -3.95 6.85
CA LEU A 267 14.73 -2.64 6.23
C LEU A 267 16.22 -2.26 6.15
N SER A 268 16.99 -2.48 7.21
CA SER A 268 18.41 -2.14 7.25
C SER A 268 19.27 -2.98 6.31
N ARG A 269 18.81 -4.16 5.90
CA ARG A 269 19.50 -5.05 4.95
C ARG A 269 19.25 -4.68 3.48
N ARG A 270 18.33 -3.76 3.21
CA ARG A 270 18.04 -3.32 1.84
C ARG A 270 19.23 -2.58 1.25
N THR A 271 19.57 -2.89 -0.01
CA THR A 271 20.72 -2.30 -0.70
C THR A 271 20.59 -0.79 -0.81
N GLU A 272 19.36 -0.28 -0.93
CA GLU A 272 19.05 1.14 -1.04
C GLU A 272 19.36 1.93 0.24
N VAL A 273 19.39 1.27 1.40
CA VAL A 273 19.79 1.91 2.67
C VAL A 273 21.27 2.23 2.68
N ASN A 274 22.11 1.39 2.06
CA ASN A 274 23.55 1.66 1.94
C ASN A 274 23.86 2.83 1.01
N VAL A 275 22.89 3.21 0.16
CA VAL A 275 23.04 4.30 -0.81
C VAL A 275 22.70 5.66 -0.20
N PHE A 276 21.85 5.67 0.83
CA PHE A 276 21.41 6.89 1.53
C PHE A 276 21.80 6.82 3.01
N SER A 277 22.98 7.35 3.36
CA SER A 277 23.52 7.33 4.73
C SER A 277 22.56 7.93 5.76
N ASP A 278 21.81 8.98 5.43
CA ASP A 278 20.85 9.60 6.35
C ASP A 278 19.72 8.64 6.78
N ILE A 279 19.29 7.72 5.89
CA ILE A 279 18.29 6.70 6.22
C ILE A 279 18.90 5.63 7.12
N GLN A 280 20.12 5.21 6.79
CA GLN A 280 20.87 4.24 7.58
C GLN A 280 21.08 4.75 9.02
N GLU A 281 21.47 6.02 9.19
CA GLU A 281 21.64 6.65 10.50
C GLU A 281 20.33 6.68 11.31
N ARG A 282 19.20 7.05 10.68
CA ARG A 282 17.88 7.05 11.34
C ARG A 282 17.45 5.65 11.76
N LEU A 283 17.63 4.64 10.90
CA LEU A 283 17.33 3.24 11.23
C LEU A 283 18.23 2.74 12.38
N HIS A 284 19.51 3.05 12.36
CA HIS A 284 20.44 2.66 13.42
C HIS A 284 20.10 3.36 14.75
N SER A 285 19.74 4.65 14.72
CA SER A 285 19.27 5.38 15.90
C SER A 285 18.00 4.76 16.49
N PHE A 286 17.04 4.37 15.64
CA PHE A 286 15.84 3.64 16.05
C PHE A 286 16.20 2.31 16.71
N GLN A 287 17.04 1.48 16.07
CA GLN A 287 17.46 0.18 16.60
C GLN A 287 18.13 0.31 17.96
N ASN A 288 19.04 1.28 18.11
CA ASN A 288 19.72 1.53 19.38
C ASN A 288 18.71 1.94 20.46
N SER A 289 17.83 2.90 20.16
CA SER A 289 16.79 3.35 21.09
C SER A 289 15.88 2.20 21.52
N PHE A 290 15.45 1.37 20.55
CA PHE A 290 14.61 0.21 20.77
C PHE A 290 15.30 -0.87 21.62
N SER A 291 16.57 -1.16 21.34
CA SER A 291 17.38 -2.13 22.09
C SER A 291 17.60 -1.69 23.54
N ILE A 292 17.90 -0.41 23.75
CA ILE A 292 18.02 0.18 25.08
C ILE A 292 16.68 0.05 25.83
N TYR A 293 15.57 0.45 25.20
CA TYR A 293 14.24 0.34 25.80
C TYR A 293 13.90 -1.11 26.20
N LYS A 294 14.12 -2.07 25.29
CA LYS A 294 13.89 -3.50 25.54
C LYS A 294 14.66 -3.97 26.77
N THR A 295 15.93 -3.57 26.89
CA THR A 295 16.78 -3.89 28.04
C THR A 295 16.23 -3.27 29.34
N VAL A 296 15.81 -2.00 29.29
CA VAL A 296 15.24 -1.29 30.45
C VAL A 296 13.94 -1.93 30.91
N LEU A 297 13.03 -2.24 29.98
CA LEU A 297 11.78 -2.94 30.26
C LEU A 297 12.02 -4.33 30.86
N GLN A 298 12.94 -5.11 30.27
CA GLN A 298 13.33 -6.43 30.78
C GLN A 298 13.91 -6.35 32.20
N LYS A 299 14.78 -5.38 32.49
CA LYS A 299 15.32 -5.16 33.83
C LYS A 299 14.24 -4.80 34.83
N ALA A 300 13.28 -3.94 34.45
CA ALA A 300 12.16 -3.56 35.31
C ALA A 300 11.29 -4.77 35.68
N VAL A 301 10.96 -5.62 34.69
CA VAL A 301 10.22 -6.87 34.91
C VAL A 301 11.04 -7.85 35.75
N ALA A 302 12.33 -8.06 35.44
CA ALA A 302 13.20 -8.98 36.17
C ALA A 302 13.42 -8.57 37.64
N ARG A 303 13.33 -7.28 37.96
CA ARG A 303 13.35 -6.78 39.35
C ARG A 303 12.07 -7.11 40.10
N VAL A 304 10.92 -6.86 39.48
CA VAL A 304 9.61 -6.90 40.14
C VAL A 304 9.03 -8.31 40.20
N LEU A 305 9.21 -9.13 39.16
CA LEU A 305 8.61 -10.47 39.06
C LEU A 305 9.05 -11.43 40.19
N PRO A 306 10.35 -11.54 40.55
CA PRO A 306 10.78 -12.42 41.65
C PRO A 306 10.35 -11.88 43.02
N ALA A 307 10.32 -10.55 43.19
CA ALA A 307 9.91 -9.92 44.44
C ALA A 307 8.41 -10.12 44.73
N ILE A 308 7.57 -10.07 43.68
CA ILE A 308 6.15 -10.45 43.77
C ILE A 308 6.01 -11.93 44.13
N ARG A 309 6.74 -12.82 43.44
CA ARG A 309 6.70 -14.27 43.70
C ARG A 309 7.20 -14.65 45.09
N GLY A 310 8.12 -13.88 45.66
CA GLY A 310 8.62 -14.04 47.03
C GLY A 310 7.76 -13.36 48.11
N GLY A 311 6.64 -12.73 47.74
CA GLY A 311 5.75 -12.01 48.68
C GLY A 311 6.31 -10.69 49.23
N GLY A 312 7.40 -10.17 48.67
CA GLY A 312 8.05 -8.93 49.11
C GLY A 312 7.53 -7.66 48.41
N GLU A 313 6.75 -7.80 47.33
CA GLU A 313 6.22 -6.69 46.53
C GLU A 313 4.78 -6.97 46.06
N MET A 314 3.97 -5.92 45.89
CA MET A 314 2.59 -6.05 45.39
C MET A 314 2.54 -6.18 43.86
N GLU A 315 1.57 -6.96 43.37
CA GLU A 315 1.36 -7.19 41.93
C GLU A 315 1.10 -5.91 41.13
N GLU A 316 0.57 -4.87 41.78
CA GLU A 316 0.35 -3.53 41.22
C GLU A 316 1.61 -2.93 40.58
N LYS A 317 2.81 -3.24 41.10
CA LYS A 317 4.08 -2.77 40.51
C LYS A 317 4.31 -3.31 39.10
N LEU A 318 3.87 -4.53 38.80
CA LEU A 318 3.93 -5.09 37.44
C LEU A 318 2.90 -4.39 36.53
N GLY A 319 1.70 -4.11 37.05
CA GLY A 319 0.69 -3.30 36.36
C GLY A 319 1.20 -1.91 35.97
N ASN A 320 1.93 -1.24 36.88
CA ASN A 320 2.54 0.06 36.60
C ASN A 320 3.60 0.01 35.50
N ILE A 321 4.43 -1.05 35.45
CA ILE A 321 5.40 -1.27 34.37
C ILE A 321 4.68 -1.40 33.01
N LEU A 322 3.61 -2.19 32.95
CA LEU A 322 2.84 -2.36 31.71
C LEU A 322 2.16 -1.06 31.30
N LYS A 323 1.56 -0.32 32.24
CA LYS A 323 0.93 0.99 31.98
C LYS A 323 1.93 1.98 31.39
N ILE A 324 3.16 2.04 31.93
CA ILE A 324 4.24 2.86 31.38
C ILE A 324 4.55 2.41 29.94
N HIS A 325 4.67 1.11 29.67
CA HIS A 325 4.95 0.62 28.33
C HIS A 325 3.86 1.01 27.31
N TYR A 326 2.59 0.74 27.60
CA TYR A 326 1.50 1.05 26.68
C TYR A 326 1.31 2.56 26.45
N SER A 327 1.64 3.40 27.44
CA SER A 327 1.58 4.87 27.30
C SER A 327 2.88 5.48 26.76
N SER A 328 3.95 4.69 26.62
CA SER A 328 5.24 5.15 26.12
C SER A 328 5.21 5.37 24.60
N PRO A 329 6.17 6.12 24.04
CA PRO A 329 6.37 6.15 22.59
C PRO A 329 6.87 4.80 22.03
N PHE A 330 7.24 3.83 22.87
CA PHE A 330 7.66 2.49 22.46
C PHE A 330 6.51 1.47 22.42
N ASN A 331 5.25 1.91 22.38
CA ASN A 331 4.14 0.99 22.11
C ASN A 331 4.19 0.49 20.66
N ALA A 332 3.59 -0.68 20.42
CA ALA A 332 3.66 -1.36 19.13
C ALA A 332 3.12 -0.52 17.97
N ASP A 333 2.00 0.17 18.15
CA ASP A 333 1.36 0.96 17.09
C ASP A 333 2.29 2.09 16.60
N LYS A 334 2.90 2.84 17.52
CA LYS A 334 3.80 3.95 17.17
C LYS A 334 5.09 3.45 16.50
N LEU A 335 5.65 2.35 16.99
CA LEU A 335 6.85 1.73 16.39
C LEU A 335 6.56 1.22 14.97
N ASN A 336 5.45 0.51 14.79
CA ASN A 336 5.05 -0.03 13.50
C ASN A 336 4.71 1.08 12.50
N GLN A 337 4.04 2.15 12.95
CA GLN A 337 3.77 3.31 12.08
C GLN A 337 5.07 3.95 11.59
N TRP A 338 6.06 4.15 12.46
CA TRP A 338 7.34 4.73 12.05
C TRP A 338 8.10 3.83 11.06
N LEU A 339 8.11 2.51 11.28
CA LEU A 339 8.72 1.55 10.35
C LEU A 339 7.99 1.50 9.00
N HIS A 340 6.65 1.59 9.00
CA HIS A 340 5.85 1.68 7.79
C HIS A 340 6.18 2.95 6.99
N ASP A 341 6.32 4.08 7.67
CA ASP A 341 6.71 5.36 7.08
C ASP A 341 8.10 5.28 6.44
N ALA A 342 9.08 4.75 7.18
CA ALA A 342 10.45 4.55 6.67
C ALA A 342 10.49 3.62 5.46
N LYS A 343 9.70 2.54 5.47
CA LYS A 343 9.54 1.62 4.32
C LYS A 343 8.95 2.34 3.10
N SER A 344 7.95 3.19 3.32
CA SER A 344 7.27 3.94 2.27
C SER A 344 8.19 4.98 1.62
N GLU A 345 8.94 5.72 2.44
CA GLU A 345 9.97 6.65 2.00
C GLU A 345 11.06 5.95 1.17
N LEU A 346 11.56 4.81 1.64
CA LEU A 346 12.58 4.03 0.93
C LEU A 346 12.08 3.52 -0.42
N ASN A 347 10.82 3.04 -0.49
CA ASN A 347 10.21 2.62 -1.76
C ASN A 347 10.05 3.80 -2.73
N LEU A 348 9.74 4.99 -2.22
CA LEU A 348 9.67 6.20 -3.04
C LEU A 348 11.03 6.51 -3.64
N LEU A 349 12.09 6.55 -2.83
CA LEU A 349 13.45 6.82 -3.29
C LEU A 349 13.93 5.77 -4.29
N SER A 350 13.74 4.47 -3.98
CA SER A 350 14.18 3.38 -4.86
C SER A 350 13.49 3.42 -6.23
N SER A 351 12.19 3.73 -6.28
CA SER A 351 11.46 3.86 -7.55
C SER A 351 11.96 5.00 -8.43
N HIS A 352 12.55 6.03 -7.83
CA HIS A 352 13.06 7.21 -8.51
C HIS A 352 14.52 7.02 -8.92
N THR A 353 15.38 6.55 -8.03
CA THR A 353 16.80 6.32 -8.33
C THR A 353 17.05 5.18 -9.32
N ARG A 354 16.20 4.15 -9.34
CA ARG A 354 16.31 3.05 -10.33
C ARG A 354 16.24 3.54 -11.78
N LYS A 355 15.65 4.70 -12.03
CA LYS A 355 15.60 5.30 -13.39
C LYS A 355 16.90 6.01 -13.79
N LEU A 356 17.85 6.12 -12.85
CA LEU A 356 19.09 6.88 -12.94
C LEU A 356 20.31 6.01 -12.61
N GLU A 357 20.28 4.70 -12.85
CA GLU A 357 21.33 3.72 -12.47
C GLU A 357 22.75 4.07 -12.95
N GLN A 358 22.90 4.91 -13.99
CA GLN A 358 24.21 5.36 -14.49
C GLN A 358 24.79 6.57 -13.72
N ILE A 359 23.99 7.22 -12.89
CA ILE A 359 24.35 8.43 -12.16
C ILE A 359 24.73 8.06 -10.73
N LYS A 360 25.88 8.52 -10.27
CA LYS A 360 26.37 8.24 -8.92
C LYS A 360 25.56 9.00 -7.88
N ILE A 361 25.25 8.31 -6.78
CA ILE A 361 24.69 8.91 -5.57
C ILE A 361 25.86 9.13 -4.62
N GLU A 362 26.09 10.38 -4.25
CA GLU A 362 27.28 10.82 -3.52
C GLU A 362 26.89 11.47 -2.20
N ASN A 363 27.68 11.17 -1.17
CA ASN A 363 27.54 11.73 0.17
C ASN A 363 28.00 13.20 0.16
N PHE A 364 27.77 13.94 1.25
CA PHE A 364 28.25 15.33 1.34
C PHE A 364 29.78 15.45 1.22
N ASP A 365 30.54 14.52 1.81
CA ASP A 365 32.00 14.55 1.76
C ASP A 365 32.54 14.20 0.35
N ASP A 366 31.88 13.25 -0.34
CA ASP A 366 32.22 12.88 -1.70
C ASP A 366 31.84 13.99 -2.71
N LEU A 367 30.72 14.67 -2.47
CA LEU A 367 30.31 15.87 -3.21
C LEU A 367 31.40 16.94 -3.16
N ASN A 368 31.95 17.26 -1.99
CA ASN A 368 33.03 18.25 -1.87
C ASN A 368 34.27 17.86 -2.68
N THR A 369 34.59 16.57 -2.75
CA THR A 369 35.72 16.07 -3.56
C THR A 369 35.48 16.28 -5.06
N ILE A 370 34.25 16.11 -5.54
CA ILE A 370 33.88 16.37 -6.93
C ILE A 370 33.91 17.86 -7.25
N LEU A 371 33.49 18.72 -6.30
CA LEU A 371 33.43 20.16 -6.49
C LEU A 371 34.81 20.83 -6.63
N ILE A 372 35.87 20.20 -6.11
CA ILE A 372 37.24 20.72 -6.18
C ILE A 372 38.07 20.12 -7.33
N ASP A 373 37.51 19.18 -8.09
CA ASP A 373 38.18 18.55 -9.23
C ASP A 373 38.39 19.60 -10.36
N PRO A 374 39.64 19.89 -10.74
CA PRO A 374 39.93 20.91 -11.75
C PRO A 374 39.47 20.53 -13.16
N ASP A 375 39.18 19.26 -13.42
CA ASP A 375 38.69 18.78 -14.72
C ASP A 375 37.16 18.95 -14.87
N ILE A 376 36.46 19.36 -13.80
CA ILE A 376 35.01 19.52 -13.74
C ILE A 376 34.66 21.00 -13.59
N ASP A 377 34.10 21.60 -14.66
CA ASP A 377 33.65 22.99 -14.63
C ASP A 377 32.27 23.14 -13.99
N ILE A 378 31.38 22.16 -14.21
CA ILE A 378 29.97 22.24 -13.82
C ILE A 378 29.52 20.95 -13.16
N VAL A 379 28.82 21.06 -12.03
CA VAL A 379 28.12 19.94 -11.39
C VAL A 379 26.62 20.25 -11.33
N VAL A 380 25.82 19.38 -11.96
CA VAL A 380 24.36 19.39 -11.84
C VAL A 380 23.96 18.30 -10.87
N CYS A 381 23.40 18.69 -9.73
CA CYS A 381 23.11 17.79 -8.62
C CYS A 381 21.61 17.70 -8.35
N LEU A 382 21.01 16.52 -8.55
CA LEU A 382 19.66 16.25 -8.08
C LEU A 382 19.72 15.99 -6.56
N THR A 383 19.26 16.96 -5.79
CA THR A 383 19.38 16.96 -4.32
C THR A 383 18.05 16.63 -3.67
N PHE A 384 18.02 15.60 -2.82
CA PHE A 384 16.92 15.32 -1.90
C PHE A 384 17.05 16.22 -0.67
N THR A 385 16.17 17.21 -0.57
CA THR A 385 16.32 18.32 0.38
C THR A 385 15.65 18.07 1.72
N SER A 386 14.68 17.16 1.75
CA SER A 386 13.93 16.81 2.96
C SER A 386 14.40 15.54 3.66
N LEU A 387 15.35 14.79 3.07
CA LEU A 387 15.77 13.48 3.58
C LEU A 387 16.51 13.59 4.92
N LYS A 388 17.31 14.64 5.08
CA LYS A 388 18.17 14.91 6.25
C LYS A 388 17.47 15.73 7.35
N TYR A 389 16.15 15.91 7.28
CA TYR A 389 15.44 16.57 8.38
C TYR A 389 15.53 15.74 9.65
N GLU A 390 15.66 16.42 10.80
CA GLU A 390 15.58 15.76 12.10
C GLU A 390 14.26 14.99 12.21
N ASP A 391 14.34 13.73 12.62
CA ASP A 391 13.16 12.91 12.85
C ASP A 391 12.58 13.23 14.24
N PRO A 392 11.41 13.87 14.32
CA PRO A 392 10.84 14.27 15.62
C PRO A 392 10.48 13.06 16.48
N TYR A 393 10.12 11.93 15.87
CA TYR A 393 9.76 10.72 16.60
C TYR A 393 10.99 10.08 17.24
N LEU A 394 12.13 10.01 16.54
CA LEU A 394 13.38 9.53 17.14
C LEU A 394 13.84 10.44 18.30
N SER A 395 13.59 11.74 18.20
CA SER A 395 13.87 12.68 19.29
C SER A 395 13.01 12.37 20.53
N ILE A 396 11.72 12.09 20.35
CA ILE A 396 10.80 11.67 21.41
C ILE A 396 11.24 10.35 22.05
N LEU A 397 11.68 9.36 21.26
CA LEU A 397 12.20 8.09 21.80
C LEU A 397 13.42 8.32 22.71
N ASN A 398 14.38 9.13 22.24
CA ASN A 398 15.59 9.45 22.99
C ASN A 398 15.29 10.25 24.27
N GLU A 399 14.35 11.19 24.22
CA GLU A 399 13.92 11.95 25.40
C GLU A 399 13.27 11.03 26.44
N PHE A 400 12.40 10.13 26.01
CA PHE A 400 11.78 9.14 26.90
C PHE A 400 12.84 8.26 27.59
N LEU A 401 13.85 7.79 26.86
CA LEU A 401 14.94 6.97 27.41
C LEU A 401 15.77 7.71 28.47
N LYS A 402 15.94 9.03 28.36
CA LYS A 402 16.64 9.86 29.37
C LYS A 402 15.85 10.00 30.67
N SER A 403 14.52 9.92 30.62
CA SER A 403 13.64 10.17 31.78
C SER A 403 13.55 9.01 32.79
N ASP A 404 14.20 7.87 32.53
CA ASP A 404 14.27 6.66 33.37
C ASP A 404 12.98 6.33 34.15
N GLN A 405 11.88 6.26 33.39
CA GLN A 405 10.50 6.15 33.89
C GLN A 405 10.26 4.91 34.75
N PHE A 406 11.14 3.91 34.75
CA PHE A 406 10.97 2.67 35.52
C PHE A 406 11.63 2.70 36.91
N LYS A 407 12.36 3.78 37.26
CA LYS A 407 12.98 3.95 38.59
C LYS A 407 11.97 4.31 39.68
N GLU A 408 11.12 5.31 39.43
CA GLU A 408 10.07 5.75 40.37
C GLU A 408 8.69 5.40 39.79
N LEU A 409 8.05 4.39 40.36
CA LEU A 409 6.74 3.89 39.92
C LEU A 409 5.56 4.68 40.50
N ASP A 410 5.82 5.60 41.44
CA ASP A 410 4.80 6.27 42.27
C ASP A 410 4.61 7.78 41.92
N GLY A 411 5.37 8.32 40.97
CA GLY A 411 5.32 9.73 40.57
C GLY A 411 4.30 10.03 39.46
N ASN A 412 3.56 11.14 39.59
CA ASN A 412 2.67 11.66 38.56
C ASN A 412 3.50 12.16 37.36
N LYS A 413 3.38 11.52 36.20
CA LYS A 413 4.26 11.73 35.06
C LYS A 413 3.57 12.50 33.95
N ASN A 414 4.18 13.60 33.51
CA ASN A 414 3.70 14.40 32.38
C ASN A 414 3.86 13.60 31.07
N MET A 415 2.75 13.37 30.38
CA MET A 415 2.74 12.84 29.01
C MET A 415 3.36 13.86 28.06
N LEU A 416 4.28 13.40 27.20
CA LEU A 416 4.74 14.17 26.05
C LEU A 416 3.55 14.34 25.08
N SER A 417 3.23 15.59 24.71
CA SER A 417 2.08 15.88 23.85
C SER A 417 2.28 15.35 22.44
N GLU A 418 1.22 14.79 21.85
CA GLU A 418 1.18 14.34 20.47
C GLU A 418 1.18 15.52 19.50
N ALA A 419 2.30 15.71 18.80
CA ALA A 419 2.34 16.53 17.60
C ALA A 419 2.18 15.62 16.37
N SER A 420 1.17 15.90 15.54
CA SER A 420 1.05 15.28 14.23
C SER A 420 2.09 15.90 13.28
N PHE A 421 3.10 15.14 12.89
CA PHE A 421 4.17 15.65 12.03
C PHE A 421 3.88 15.38 10.55
N ARG A 422 3.86 16.44 9.73
CA ARG A 422 3.72 16.33 8.27
C ARG A 422 4.96 15.62 7.70
N LYS A 423 4.76 14.45 7.10
CA LYS A 423 5.81 13.73 6.37
C LYS A 423 6.09 14.43 5.03
N TRP A 424 7.37 14.52 4.65
CA TRP A 424 7.76 15.23 3.43
C TRP A 424 7.41 14.46 2.15
N PHE A 425 7.25 13.14 2.22
CA PHE A 425 6.84 12.31 1.09
C PHE A 425 5.30 12.28 0.90
N ASN A 426 4.61 13.31 1.39
CA ASN A 426 3.19 13.56 1.12
C ASN A 426 3.03 14.53 -0.07
N ASN A 427 1.89 14.48 -0.76
CA ASN A 427 1.52 15.44 -1.81
C ASN A 427 1.45 16.86 -1.20
N PRO A 428 2.13 17.92 -1.71
CA PRO A 428 2.63 18.20 -3.07
C PRO A 428 4.11 17.93 -3.37
N ASP A 429 4.93 17.59 -2.37
CA ASP A 429 6.39 17.55 -2.53
C ASP A 429 6.86 16.42 -3.47
N VAL A 430 6.09 15.31 -3.51
CA VAL A 430 6.30 14.18 -4.44
C VAL A 430 6.10 14.58 -5.92
N THR A 431 5.18 15.50 -6.20
CA THR A 431 4.91 15.97 -7.57
C THR A 431 6.10 16.77 -8.11
N LYS A 432 6.61 17.71 -7.30
CA LYS A 432 7.81 18.48 -7.63
C LYS A 432 9.03 17.57 -7.82
N MET A 433 9.16 16.54 -6.99
CA MET A 433 10.24 15.56 -7.12
C MET A 433 10.21 14.79 -8.44
N ARG A 434 9.02 14.39 -8.90
CA ARG A 434 8.84 13.74 -10.20
C ARG A 434 9.25 14.66 -11.35
N GLU A 435 8.85 15.92 -11.31
CA GLU A 435 9.20 16.92 -12.33
C GLU A 435 10.71 17.12 -12.40
N ASN A 436 11.36 17.38 -11.26
CA ASN A 436 12.81 17.54 -11.18
C ASN A 436 13.55 16.30 -11.70
N LEU A 437 13.11 15.09 -11.35
CA LEU A 437 13.73 13.86 -11.83
C LEU A 437 13.60 13.71 -13.35
N SER A 438 12.44 14.05 -13.92
CA SER A 438 12.24 13.98 -15.37
C SER A 438 13.15 14.96 -16.11
N LEU A 439 13.25 16.20 -15.61
CA LEU A 439 14.13 17.24 -16.16
C LEU A 439 15.60 16.83 -16.06
N PHE A 440 16.02 16.39 -14.88
CA PHE A 440 17.38 15.96 -14.62
C PHE A 440 17.79 14.79 -15.52
N ARG A 441 16.94 13.77 -15.66
CA ARG A 441 17.21 12.59 -16.49
C ARG A 441 17.39 12.92 -17.97
N GLY A 442 16.46 13.69 -18.53
CA GLY A 442 16.53 14.07 -19.95
C GLY A 442 17.77 14.90 -20.24
N PHE A 443 18.09 15.84 -19.35
CA PHE A 443 19.26 16.70 -19.48
C PHE A 443 20.58 15.95 -19.25
N SER A 444 20.65 15.02 -18.29
CA SER A 444 21.86 14.22 -18.05
C SER A 444 22.19 13.32 -19.23
N GLU A 445 21.17 12.67 -19.83
CA GLU A 445 21.38 11.80 -20.99
C GLU A 445 21.82 12.59 -22.23
N ALA A 446 21.27 13.79 -22.43
CA ALA A 446 21.63 14.66 -23.54
C ALA A 446 23.06 15.22 -23.47
N ASN A 447 23.68 15.24 -22.28
CA ASN A 447 25.01 15.80 -22.05
C ASN A 447 26.03 14.76 -21.53
N LYS A 448 25.75 13.46 -21.69
CA LYS A 448 26.60 12.38 -21.16
C LYS A 448 28.03 12.35 -21.70
N ASP A 449 28.23 12.88 -22.91
CA ASP A 449 29.53 12.90 -23.59
C ASP A 449 30.37 14.15 -23.23
N GLU A 450 29.80 15.13 -22.53
CA GLU A 450 30.51 16.34 -22.10
C GLU A 450 31.26 16.09 -20.79
N LYS A 451 32.58 15.91 -20.90
CA LYS A 451 33.44 15.51 -19.77
C LYS A 451 33.54 16.56 -18.66
N ARG A 452 33.29 17.84 -18.99
CA ARG A 452 33.38 18.95 -18.02
C ARG A 452 32.11 19.15 -17.20
N ILE A 453 31.02 18.46 -17.56
CA ILE A 453 29.76 18.47 -16.81
C ILE A 453 29.63 17.15 -16.08
N ARG A 454 29.42 17.22 -14.76
CA ARG A 454 29.14 16.03 -13.94
C ARG A 454 27.71 16.05 -13.43
N PHE A 455 27.02 14.92 -13.59
CA PHE A 455 25.71 14.65 -13.02
C PHE A 455 25.85 13.75 -11.80
N ILE A 456 25.20 14.15 -10.69
CA ILE A 456 25.19 13.40 -9.44
C ILE A 456 23.85 13.52 -8.74
N ILE A 457 23.61 12.63 -7.79
CA ILE A 457 22.49 12.67 -6.86
C ILE A 457 23.05 12.81 -5.45
N SER A 458 22.45 13.63 -4.61
CA SER A 458 22.88 13.78 -3.21
C SER A 458 21.69 14.10 -2.29
N ALA A 459 21.95 14.15 -0.98
CA ALA A 459 20.98 14.54 0.04
C ALA A 459 21.56 15.66 0.91
N VAL A 460 20.92 16.83 0.89
CA VAL A 460 21.37 18.02 1.65
C VAL A 460 20.14 18.71 2.21
N SER A 461 20.09 18.94 3.52
CA SER A 461 18.95 19.58 4.14
C SER A 461 18.73 21.01 3.61
N ASP A 462 17.55 21.29 3.04
CA ASP A 462 17.15 22.64 2.64
C ASP A 462 15.63 22.88 2.82
N PRO A 463 15.22 23.41 3.99
CA PRO A 463 13.83 23.76 4.27
C PRO A 463 13.20 24.75 3.30
N SER A 464 14.01 25.53 2.57
CA SER A 464 13.49 26.52 1.60
C SER A 464 13.01 25.85 0.31
N ASN A 465 13.40 24.60 0.07
CA ASN A 465 13.12 23.85 -1.15
C ASN A 465 12.64 22.44 -0.82
N PRO A 466 11.46 22.25 -0.20
CA PRO A 466 11.04 20.93 0.28
C PRO A 466 10.89 19.89 -0.85
N GLY A 467 11.19 18.63 -0.49
CA GLY A 467 11.12 17.45 -1.35
C GLY A 467 12.45 17.19 -2.06
N SER A 468 12.58 17.76 -3.25
CA SER A 468 13.84 17.76 -4.00
C SER A 468 14.03 19.05 -4.79
N SER A 469 15.28 19.29 -5.21
CA SER A 469 15.64 20.37 -6.11
C SER A 469 16.85 19.98 -6.96
N ILE A 470 17.08 20.70 -8.06
CA ILE A 470 18.29 20.57 -8.86
C ILE A 470 19.20 21.74 -8.49
N TYR A 471 20.37 21.42 -7.96
CA TYR A 471 21.40 22.39 -7.62
C TYR A 471 22.41 22.48 -8.76
N LEU A 472 22.88 23.69 -9.01
CA LEU A 472 23.93 23.97 -9.98
C LEU A 472 25.16 24.51 -9.24
N TYR A 473 26.29 23.83 -9.45
CA TYR A 473 27.59 24.30 -9.01
C TYR A 473 28.43 24.66 -10.22
N GLU A 474 29.03 25.84 -10.20
CA GLU A 474 29.92 26.33 -11.25
C GLU A 474 31.29 26.59 -10.61
N LYS A 475 32.33 25.90 -11.11
CA LYS A 475 33.71 25.98 -10.60
C LYS A 475 33.79 25.80 -9.09
N GLY A 476 33.10 24.77 -8.59
CA GLY A 476 33.03 24.41 -7.17
C GLY A 476 32.08 25.26 -6.31
N ASN A 477 31.48 26.32 -6.84
CA ASN A 477 30.59 27.20 -6.07
C ASN A 477 29.12 26.94 -6.39
N LEU A 478 28.27 26.83 -5.37
CA LEU A 478 26.82 26.73 -5.54
C LEU A 478 26.25 28.06 -6.07
N THR A 479 25.78 28.08 -7.33
CA THR A 479 25.27 29.29 -7.98
C THR A 479 23.75 29.35 -8.05
N ASP A 480 23.07 28.20 -8.10
CA ASP A 480 21.61 28.12 -8.15
C ASP A 480 21.08 26.89 -7.39
N LYS A 481 20.12 27.09 -6.50
CA LYS A 481 19.45 26.03 -5.73
C LYS A 481 18.17 25.52 -6.38
N GLN A 482 17.66 26.19 -7.40
CA GLN A 482 16.42 25.87 -8.10
C GLN A 482 16.67 25.84 -9.61
N PHE A 483 17.83 25.33 -10.03
CA PHE A 483 18.21 25.29 -11.43
C PHE A 483 17.18 24.49 -12.22
N LYS A 484 16.66 25.09 -13.30
CA LYS A 484 15.75 24.43 -14.22
C LYS A 484 16.47 24.22 -15.56
N PRO A 485 16.98 23.02 -15.85
CA PRO A 485 17.62 22.75 -17.13
C PRO A 485 16.59 22.81 -18.27
N VAL A 486 17.07 23.03 -19.49
CA VAL A 486 16.22 22.96 -20.69
C VAL A 486 15.75 21.53 -20.96
N SER A 487 14.43 21.36 -21.15
CA SER A 487 13.80 20.09 -21.53
C SER A 487 13.64 19.94 -23.06
N LYS A 488 13.25 18.74 -23.51
CA LYS A 488 12.92 18.46 -24.91
C LYS A 488 12.00 19.54 -25.52
N PRO A 489 12.42 20.22 -26.59
CA PRO A 489 11.60 21.24 -27.24
C PRO A 489 10.59 20.60 -28.21
N PRO A 490 9.51 21.32 -28.58
CA PRO A 490 8.58 20.87 -29.62
C PRO A 490 9.28 20.70 -30.98
N PRO A 491 8.73 19.90 -31.91
CA PRO A 491 9.29 19.73 -33.25
C PRO A 491 9.42 21.06 -34.02
N PRO A 492 10.43 21.20 -34.90
CA PRO A 492 10.60 22.41 -35.69
C PRO A 492 9.47 22.53 -36.71
N ILE A 493 9.00 23.76 -36.95
CA ILE A 493 7.93 24.01 -37.93
C ILE A 493 8.58 24.33 -39.28
N VAL A 494 8.38 23.47 -40.28
CA VAL A 494 8.87 23.71 -41.65
C VAL A 494 8.06 24.84 -42.29
N LYS A 495 8.75 25.90 -42.73
CA LYS A 495 8.15 27.09 -43.34
C LYS A 495 8.22 27.09 -44.85
N ASP A 496 9.40 26.77 -45.40
CA ASP A 496 9.66 26.77 -46.83
C ASP A 496 10.74 25.74 -47.16
N VAL A 497 10.66 25.13 -48.34
CA VAL A 497 11.61 24.11 -48.82
C VAL A 497 11.99 24.46 -50.26
N GLN A 498 13.27 24.77 -50.46
CA GLN A 498 13.88 25.15 -51.73
C GLN A 498 14.90 24.10 -52.17
N ASP A 499 15.45 24.25 -53.37
CA ASP A 499 16.34 23.30 -54.05
C ASP A 499 17.52 22.82 -53.19
N GLN A 500 18.06 23.70 -52.34
CA GLN A 500 19.23 23.42 -51.49
C GLN A 500 19.08 24.00 -50.07
N SER A 501 17.87 24.41 -49.68
CA SER A 501 17.65 24.99 -48.36
C SER A 501 16.27 24.70 -47.78
N VAL A 502 16.19 24.65 -46.45
CA VAL A 502 14.95 24.47 -45.70
C VAL A 502 14.85 25.56 -44.64
N SER A 503 13.77 26.33 -44.65
CA SER A 503 13.47 27.32 -43.61
C SER A 503 12.62 26.70 -42.52
N LEU A 504 13.06 26.85 -41.27
CA LEU A 504 12.50 26.27 -40.06
C LEU A 504 12.17 27.38 -39.06
N LYS A 505 11.08 27.19 -38.30
CA LYS A 505 10.81 27.94 -37.09
C LYS A 505 11.03 27.06 -35.86
N LEU A 506 12.04 27.40 -35.08
CA LEU A 506 12.43 26.76 -33.83
C LEU A 506 11.61 27.33 -32.67
N GLN A 507 11.42 26.54 -31.61
CA GLN A 507 10.62 26.91 -30.45
C GLN A 507 11.44 26.77 -29.18
N LYS A 508 11.20 27.67 -28.21
CA LYS A 508 11.85 27.61 -26.90
C LYS A 508 11.47 26.34 -26.15
N SER A 509 12.34 25.94 -25.22
CA SER A 509 12.06 24.82 -24.35
C SER A 509 10.90 25.15 -23.40
N PRO A 510 10.05 24.16 -23.04
CA PRO A 510 9.04 24.33 -21.99
C PRO A 510 9.62 24.66 -20.61
N SER A 511 10.89 24.35 -20.36
CA SER A 511 11.59 24.60 -19.09
C SER A 511 12.97 25.20 -19.32
N GLY A 512 13.51 25.84 -18.28
CA GLY A 512 14.79 26.53 -18.36
C GLY A 512 14.81 27.76 -19.26
N VAL A 513 16.00 28.34 -19.42
CA VAL A 513 16.22 29.52 -20.25
C VAL A 513 17.04 29.12 -21.47
N THR A 514 16.40 29.17 -22.65
CA THR A 514 17.09 28.91 -23.92
C THR A 514 17.97 30.10 -24.29
N VAL A 515 19.27 29.87 -24.42
CA VAL A 515 20.28 30.85 -24.85
C VAL A 515 20.52 30.73 -26.36
N GLN A 516 20.54 29.52 -26.89
CA GLN A 516 20.71 29.24 -28.33
C GLN A 516 20.04 27.92 -28.72
N TYR A 517 20.02 27.62 -30.01
CA TYR A 517 19.52 26.38 -30.60
C TYR A 517 20.65 25.66 -31.32
N ARG A 518 20.65 24.34 -31.25
CA ARG A 518 21.51 23.46 -32.05
C ARG A 518 20.63 22.66 -33.00
N VAL A 519 20.65 23.00 -34.28
CA VAL A 519 19.92 22.28 -35.33
C VAL A 519 20.78 21.12 -35.78
N GLU A 520 20.23 19.90 -35.73
CA GLU A 520 20.89 18.64 -36.07
C GLU A 520 20.23 18.06 -37.32
N TYR A 521 21.01 17.60 -38.30
CA TYR A 521 20.48 17.02 -39.52
C TYR A 521 21.31 15.84 -40.04
N ASN A 522 20.64 14.91 -40.69
CA ASN A 522 21.27 13.77 -41.37
C ASN A 522 20.58 13.46 -42.71
N GLU A 523 21.35 13.03 -43.72
CA GLU A 523 20.82 12.52 -44.98
C GLU A 523 20.32 11.08 -44.80
N VAL A 524 19.14 10.75 -45.32
CA VAL A 524 18.61 9.38 -45.28
C VAL A 524 19.25 8.56 -46.40
N LYS A 525 20.16 7.64 -46.05
CA LYS A 525 20.76 6.68 -46.99
C LYS A 525 20.13 5.30 -46.86
N ALA A 526 19.83 4.67 -47.99
CA ALA A 526 19.09 3.41 -48.08
C ALA A 526 19.73 2.21 -47.33
N ASP A 527 21.04 2.25 -47.04
CA ASP A 527 21.80 1.13 -46.46
C ASP A 527 22.52 1.46 -45.13
N SER A 528 22.08 2.51 -44.41
CA SER A 528 22.80 2.97 -43.21
C SER A 528 22.25 2.39 -41.89
N GLY A 529 23.11 1.71 -41.15
CA GLY A 529 22.88 1.29 -39.76
C GLY A 529 22.99 2.47 -38.77
N ALA A 530 22.70 2.21 -37.49
CA ALA A 530 22.43 3.20 -36.44
C ALA A 530 23.56 4.19 -36.05
N ASP A 531 24.72 4.16 -36.72
CA ASP A 531 25.92 4.95 -36.36
C ASP A 531 26.31 5.99 -37.44
N GLU A 532 25.34 6.68 -38.05
CA GLU A 532 25.67 7.86 -38.87
C GLU A 532 25.79 9.13 -38.00
N GLN A 533 26.89 9.86 -38.20
CA GLN A 533 27.21 11.08 -37.48
C GLN A 533 26.31 12.24 -37.93
N TRP A 534 25.42 12.70 -37.05
CA TRP A 534 24.58 13.87 -37.29
C TRP A 534 25.44 15.13 -37.41
N LEU A 535 25.18 15.92 -38.45
CA LEU A 535 25.76 17.26 -38.58
C LEU A 535 24.96 18.24 -37.74
N PHE A 536 25.61 19.29 -37.21
CA PHE A 536 24.91 20.29 -36.41
C PHE A 536 25.37 21.73 -36.68
N ILE A 537 24.44 22.66 -36.53
CA ILE A 537 24.66 24.11 -36.65
C ILE A 537 24.03 24.81 -35.43
N ASN A 538 24.78 25.70 -34.80
CA ASN A 538 24.26 26.51 -33.70
C ASN A 538 23.71 27.85 -34.24
N THR A 539 22.57 28.29 -33.69
CA THR A 539 21.93 29.56 -34.05
C THR A 539 21.25 30.16 -32.84
N THR A 540 21.20 31.49 -32.75
CA THR A 540 20.40 32.22 -31.75
C THR A 540 19.01 32.59 -32.27
N ASN A 541 18.77 32.43 -33.57
CA ASN A 541 17.54 32.86 -34.23
C ASN A 541 16.49 31.75 -34.20
N GLU A 542 15.24 32.13 -33.87
CA GLU A 542 14.09 31.22 -33.94
C GLU A 542 13.73 30.88 -35.39
N ASP A 543 13.82 31.86 -36.30
CA ASP A 543 13.70 31.63 -37.74
C ASP A 543 15.09 31.30 -38.29
N PHE A 544 15.27 30.05 -38.75
CA PHE A 544 16.54 29.50 -39.19
C PHE A 544 16.40 28.87 -40.57
N THR A 545 17.35 29.15 -41.47
CA THR A 545 17.41 28.51 -42.79
C THR A 545 18.62 27.60 -42.85
N LEU A 546 18.38 26.30 -42.98
CA LEU A 546 19.40 25.29 -43.24
C LEU A 546 19.75 25.33 -44.73
N THR A 547 20.99 25.64 -45.08
CA THR A 547 21.47 25.77 -46.47
C THR A 547 22.53 24.72 -46.79
N GLY A 548 22.75 24.45 -48.09
CA GLY A 548 23.78 23.51 -48.55
C GLY A 548 23.31 22.06 -48.56
N LEU A 549 21.99 21.85 -48.64
CA LEU A 549 21.39 20.53 -48.81
C LEU A 549 21.51 20.09 -50.26
N GLU A 550 21.76 18.80 -50.49
CA GLU A 550 21.79 18.23 -51.84
C GLU A 550 20.38 18.10 -52.41
N TYR A 551 20.26 18.44 -53.68
CA TYR A 551 19.01 18.37 -54.42
C TYR A 551 18.46 16.94 -54.48
N GLY A 552 17.15 16.77 -54.22
CA GLY A 552 16.45 15.49 -54.32
C GLY A 552 16.83 14.45 -53.26
N LYS A 553 17.69 14.81 -52.29
CA LYS A 553 18.04 13.93 -51.16
C LYS A 553 17.07 14.12 -49.99
N HIS A 554 16.83 13.04 -49.25
CA HIS A 554 15.98 13.07 -48.07
C HIS A 554 16.81 13.44 -46.84
N TYR A 555 16.34 14.38 -46.03
CA TYR A 555 17.01 14.77 -44.79
C TYR A 555 16.09 14.62 -43.59
N LEU A 556 16.61 14.07 -42.49
CA LEU A 556 15.99 14.16 -41.17
C LEU A 556 16.58 15.38 -40.46
N ILE A 557 15.72 16.23 -39.92
CA ILE A 557 16.11 17.43 -39.19
C ILE A 557 15.43 17.45 -37.83
N CYS A 558 16.20 17.64 -36.78
CA CYS A 558 15.71 17.94 -35.43
C CYS A 558 16.52 19.11 -34.85
N TYR A 559 16.20 19.54 -33.64
CA TYR A 559 17.01 20.51 -32.94
C TYR A 559 16.96 20.31 -31.44
N ARG A 560 17.97 20.86 -30.76
CA ARG A 560 18.08 20.95 -29.32
C ARG A 560 18.06 22.42 -28.92
N THR A 561 17.50 22.69 -27.74
CA THR A 561 17.69 23.96 -27.06
C THR A 561 18.93 23.88 -26.18
N VAL A 562 19.65 24.98 -26.05
CA VAL A 562 20.90 25.05 -25.28
C VAL A 562 20.75 26.15 -24.24
N ASP A 563 21.04 25.83 -22.98
CA ASP A 563 21.11 26.81 -21.91
C ASP A 563 22.57 27.19 -21.59
N LYS A 564 22.79 27.88 -20.46
CA LYS A 564 24.13 28.28 -20.03
C LYS A 564 25.03 27.10 -19.64
N VAL A 565 24.47 25.91 -19.42
CA VAL A 565 25.17 24.70 -18.95
C VAL A 565 25.36 23.71 -20.09
N GLY A 566 24.29 23.36 -20.82
CA GLY A 566 24.29 22.26 -21.77
C GLY A 566 23.08 22.25 -22.71
N VAL A 567 22.87 21.11 -23.37
CA VAL A 567 21.82 20.93 -24.38
C VAL A 567 20.64 20.11 -23.85
N SER A 568 19.45 20.35 -24.38
CA SER A 568 18.28 19.50 -24.13
C SER A 568 18.35 18.19 -24.92
N GLU A 569 17.40 17.30 -24.66
CA GLU A 569 17.04 16.24 -25.61
C GLU A 569 16.66 16.83 -26.97
N ALA A 570 16.89 16.06 -28.04
CA ALA A 570 16.49 16.43 -29.38
C ALA A 570 14.97 16.45 -29.53
N SER A 571 14.45 17.43 -30.27
CA SER A 571 13.07 17.44 -30.73
C SER A 571 12.74 16.20 -31.57
N ASP A 572 11.46 15.92 -31.80
CA ASP A 572 11.12 14.95 -32.84
C ASP A 572 11.58 15.47 -34.21
N THR A 573 11.91 14.54 -35.10
CA THR A 573 12.48 14.82 -36.42
C THR A 573 11.39 15.19 -37.43
N VAL A 574 11.71 16.13 -38.32
CA VAL A 574 10.96 16.41 -39.55
C VAL A 574 11.74 15.92 -40.76
N SER A 575 11.04 15.55 -41.85
CA SER A 575 11.65 14.98 -43.05
C SER A 575 11.27 15.74 -44.34
N PRO A 576 11.77 16.97 -44.56
CA PRO A 576 11.52 17.70 -45.79
C PRO A 576 12.32 17.12 -46.98
N ILE A 577 11.78 17.26 -48.20
CA ILE A 577 12.45 16.89 -49.45
C ILE A 577 12.71 18.18 -50.23
N PRO A 578 13.96 18.63 -50.40
CA PRO A 578 14.33 19.70 -51.32
C PRO A 578 13.81 19.40 -52.73
N SER A 579 12.83 20.18 -53.22
CA SER A 579 12.19 20.00 -54.53
C SER A 579 12.34 21.27 -55.35
N ALA A 580 12.77 21.16 -56.61
CA ALA A 580 12.92 22.30 -57.50
C ALA A 580 11.61 22.64 -58.20
N ASP A 581 11.40 23.93 -58.39
CA ASP A 581 10.34 24.45 -59.22
C ASP A 581 10.64 24.14 -60.70
N VAL A 582 9.76 23.40 -61.37
CA VAL A 582 9.97 22.94 -62.76
C VAL A 582 9.67 24.08 -63.75
N ILE A 583 10.68 24.47 -64.54
CA ILE A 583 10.57 25.42 -65.66
C ILE A 583 10.95 24.69 -66.96
N VAL A 584 10.17 24.88 -68.03
CA VAL A 584 10.34 24.16 -69.30
C VAL A 584 10.35 25.14 -70.48
N GLY A 585 11.34 24.98 -71.35
CA GLY A 585 11.60 25.82 -72.52
C GLY A 585 13.10 26.06 -72.73
N GLY A 586 13.47 27.14 -73.43
CA GLY A 586 14.85 27.52 -73.67
C GLY A 586 15.44 28.50 -72.65
N THR A 587 16.67 28.91 -72.91
CA THR A 587 17.46 29.79 -72.01
C THR A 587 17.45 31.26 -72.41
N GLY A 588 16.73 31.62 -73.50
CA GLY A 588 16.57 33.00 -73.97
C GLY A 588 15.68 33.85 -73.04
N GLY A 589 15.52 35.13 -73.39
CA GLY A 589 14.66 36.08 -72.67
C GLY A 589 15.15 36.48 -71.28
N ASP A 590 14.46 37.43 -70.66
CA ASP A 590 14.71 37.86 -69.28
C ASP A 590 13.87 37.05 -68.30
N PRO A 591 14.41 36.70 -67.11
CA PRO A 591 13.67 35.94 -66.12
C PRO A 591 12.52 36.76 -65.53
N PHE A 592 11.38 36.11 -65.31
CA PHE A 592 10.25 36.67 -64.59
C PHE A 592 9.75 35.68 -63.53
N SER A 593 9.21 36.22 -62.44
CA SER A 593 8.58 35.42 -61.38
C SER A 593 7.47 36.22 -60.73
N PHE A 594 6.27 35.66 -60.70
CA PHE A 594 5.11 36.27 -60.08
C PHE A 594 4.48 35.27 -59.11
N LYS A 595 4.56 35.58 -57.81
CA LYS A 595 3.99 34.80 -56.70
C LYS A 595 2.95 35.63 -55.96
N CYS A 596 1.80 35.04 -55.62
CA CYS A 596 0.83 35.68 -54.75
C CYS A 596 0.30 34.69 -53.72
N PHE A 597 0.94 34.62 -52.55
CA PHE A 597 0.62 33.63 -51.50
C PHE A 597 -0.77 33.80 -50.86
N SER A 598 -1.36 35.00 -50.94
CA SER A 598 -2.68 35.30 -50.39
C SER A 598 -3.83 35.09 -51.37
N SER A 599 -3.55 34.62 -52.58
CA SER A 599 -4.52 34.52 -53.67
C SER A 599 -4.25 33.28 -54.53
N ARG A 600 -5.22 32.91 -55.37
CA ARG A 600 -5.03 31.82 -56.35
C ARG A 600 -5.24 32.36 -57.75
N ILE A 601 -4.59 31.71 -58.72
CA ILE A 601 -4.84 32.00 -60.12
C ILE A 601 -6.28 31.59 -60.44
N GLN A 602 -7.09 32.56 -60.88
CA GLN A 602 -8.48 32.35 -61.28
C GLN A 602 -8.59 32.07 -62.77
N LYS A 603 -7.75 32.73 -63.59
CA LYS A 603 -7.86 32.69 -65.04
C LYS A 603 -6.50 32.84 -65.68
N ILE A 604 -6.25 32.04 -66.72
CA ILE A 604 -5.05 32.12 -67.55
C ILE A 604 -5.49 32.32 -69.01
N SER A 605 -4.98 33.36 -69.65
CA SER A 605 -5.18 33.65 -71.06
C SER A 605 -3.83 33.60 -71.77
N ILE A 606 -3.70 32.81 -72.82
CA ILE A 606 -2.43 32.62 -73.53
C ILE A 606 -2.63 32.84 -75.02
N THR A 607 -1.68 33.51 -75.66
CA THR A 607 -1.57 33.56 -77.11
C THR A 607 -0.38 32.75 -77.58
N TYR A 608 -0.51 32.09 -78.72
CA TYR A 608 0.52 31.20 -79.25
C TYR A 608 0.52 31.17 -80.78
N SER A 609 1.67 30.80 -81.33
CA SER A 609 1.94 30.63 -82.75
C SER A 609 2.13 29.14 -83.07
N LYS A 610 2.48 28.82 -84.32
CA LYS A 610 2.82 27.44 -84.70
C LYS A 610 4.06 26.91 -83.96
N MET A 611 4.92 27.79 -83.44
CA MET A 611 6.25 27.42 -82.93
C MET A 611 6.46 27.66 -81.43
N ALA A 612 5.69 28.53 -80.79
CA ALA A 612 5.87 28.87 -79.37
C ALA A 612 4.64 29.50 -78.73
N LEU A 613 4.62 29.56 -77.40
CA LEU A 613 3.76 30.45 -76.65
C LEU A 613 4.28 31.90 -76.77
N ASN A 614 3.40 32.84 -77.11
CA ASN A 614 3.75 34.24 -77.35
C ASN A 614 3.54 35.11 -76.12
N THR A 615 2.34 35.03 -75.51
CA THR A 615 2.01 35.81 -74.32
C THR A 615 1.23 34.98 -73.31
N ILE A 616 1.43 35.26 -72.03
CA ILE A 616 0.65 34.72 -70.92
C ILE A 616 0.12 35.86 -70.06
N GLU A 617 -1.19 35.90 -69.87
CA GLU A 617 -1.87 36.80 -68.94
C GLU A 617 -2.55 35.96 -67.86
N VAL A 618 -2.19 36.23 -66.61
CA VAL A 618 -2.72 35.53 -65.43
C VAL A 618 -3.51 36.52 -64.59
N THR A 619 -4.78 36.18 -64.31
CA THR A 619 -5.64 36.92 -63.39
C THR A 619 -5.79 36.14 -62.09
N PHE A 620 -5.46 36.80 -60.98
CA PHE A 620 -5.68 36.27 -59.62
C PHE A 620 -7.11 36.54 -59.17
N ASN A 621 -7.63 35.74 -58.23
CA ASN A 621 -8.97 35.93 -57.66
C ASN A 621 -9.15 37.26 -56.90
N THR A 622 -8.07 37.99 -56.62
CA THR A 622 -8.09 39.36 -56.09
C THR A 622 -8.38 40.41 -57.16
N GLY A 623 -8.43 40.03 -58.45
CA GLY A 623 -8.60 40.92 -59.60
C GLY A 623 -7.29 41.43 -60.20
N GLN A 624 -6.13 41.17 -59.56
CA GLN A 624 -4.81 41.54 -60.09
C GLN A 624 -4.51 40.75 -61.37
N LYS A 625 -3.96 41.43 -62.38
CA LYS A 625 -3.57 40.84 -63.67
C LYS A 625 -2.09 41.04 -63.93
N MET A 626 -1.41 39.98 -64.36
CA MET A 626 0.00 39.99 -64.75
C MET A 626 0.13 39.45 -66.17
N THR A 627 0.79 40.19 -67.05
CA THR A 627 0.96 39.83 -68.47
C THR A 627 2.44 39.81 -68.82
N VAL A 628 2.85 38.76 -69.54
CA VAL A 628 4.23 38.53 -70.00
C VAL A 628 4.21 38.15 -71.47
N GLY A 629 5.20 38.62 -72.23
CA GLY A 629 5.31 38.49 -73.68
C GLY A 629 4.74 39.70 -74.43
N ASN A 630 5.35 40.07 -75.56
CA ASN A 630 5.08 41.33 -76.26
C ASN A 630 4.58 41.16 -77.70
N VAL A 631 4.69 39.97 -78.29
CA VAL A 631 4.23 39.70 -79.66
C VAL A 631 2.82 39.11 -79.65
N ALA A 632 1.92 39.63 -80.48
CA ALA A 632 0.57 39.08 -80.61
C ALA A 632 0.61 37.71 -81.33
N GLY A 633 0.25 36.63 -80.64
CA GLY A 633 0.12 35.31 -81.24
C GLY A 633 -1.09 35.21 -82.19
N SER A 634 -1.05 34.22 -83.09
CA SER A 634 -2.13 33.99 -84.08
C SER A 634 -3.37 33.36 -83.47
N ASN A 635 -3.21 32.62 -82.37
CA ASN A 635 -4.28 31.94 -81.66
C ASN A 635 -4.34 32.43 -80.21
N LYS A 636 -5.55 32.53 -79.64
CA LYS A 636 -5.77 32.88 -78.23
C LYS A 636 -6.65 31.82 -77.56
N HIS A 637 -6.20 31.32 -76.41
CA HIS A 637 -7.01 30.45 -75.57
C HIS A 637 -7.09 31.01 -74.15
N THR A 638 -8.18 30.74 -73.47
CA THR A 638 -8.43 31.28 -72.13
C THR A 638 -9.23 30.27 -71.33
N PHE A 639 -8.76 29.95 -70.13
CA PHE A 639 -9.42 28.99 -69.25
C PHE A 639 -9.44 29.51 -67.81
N GLU A 640 -10.49 29.09 -67.10
CA GLU A 640 -10.72 29.42 -65.70
C GLU A 640 -10.31 28.26 -64.80
N LEU A 641 -9.49 28.57 -63.79
CA LEU A 641 -8.99 27.64 -62.78
C LEU A 641 -9.89 27.71 -61.55
N ASN A 642 -11.08 27.13 -61.68
CA ASN A 642 -12.08 27.11 -60.60
C ASN A 642 -11.95 25.90 -59.66
N ASP A 643 -10.97 25.02 -59.89
CA ASP A 643 -10.84 23.75 -59.20
C ASP A 643 -9.37 23.30 -59.02
N LYS A 644 -9.13 22.29 -58.18
CA LYS A 644 -7.81 21.76 -57.84
C LYS A 644 -7.17 21.06 -59.04
N ILE A 645 -5.91 21.39 -59.34
CA ILE A 645 -5.11 20.71 -60.37
C ILE A 645 -4.58 19.40 -59.78
N VAL A 646 -4.78 18.29 -60.49
CA VAL A 646 -4.34 16.94 -60.08
C VAL A 646 -3.18 16.41 -60.91
N ALA A 647 -2.93 16.99 -62.08
CA ALA A 647 -1.72 16.74 -62.87
C ALA A 647 -1.38 17.98 -63.70
N ALA A 648 -0.10 18.24 -63.87
CA ALA A 648 0.42 19.30 -64.73
C ALA A 648 1.54 18.76 -65.60
N THR A 649 1.53 19.16 -66.87
CA THR A 649 2.56 18.80 -67.85
C THR A 649 2.92 20.04 -68.65
N LEU A 650 4.20 20.25 -68.89
CA LEU A 650 4.75 21.32 -69.70
C LEU A 650 5.49 20.71 -70.91
N TRP A 651 5.53 21.43 -72.03
CA TRP A 651 6.24 21.03 -73.24
C TRP A 651 7.17 22.16 -73.68
N PRO A 652 8.42 21.86 -74.06
CA PRO A 652 9.19 22.74 -74.90
C PRO A 652 8.68 22.64 -76.35
N ASN A 653 9.08 23.56 -77.22
CA ASN A 653 8.87 23.39 -78.66
C ASN A 653 9.82 22.32 -79.24
N SER A 654 9.62 21.92 -80.49
CA SER A 654 10.43 20.89 -81.17
C SER A 654 11.93 21.20 -81.22
N GLN A 655 12.32 22.48 -81.12
CA GLN A 655 13.71 22.94 -81.11
C GLN A 655 14.29 23.08 -79.70
N ASN A 656 13.50 22.82 -78.67
CA ASN A 656 13.85 22.96 -77.26
C ASN A 656 14.41 24.34 -76.86
N ASN A 657 14.02 25.38 -77.58
CA ASN A 657 14.48 26.76 -77.36
C ASN A 657 13.37 27.70 -76.88
N MET A 658 12.10 27.26 -76.90
CA MET A 658 10.94 28.02 -76.43
C MET A 658 9.98 27.13 -75.65
N CYS A 659 9.06 27.73 -74.88
CA CYS A 659 7.94 27.01 -74.30
C CYS A 659 6.90 26.69 -75.39
N GLY A 660 6.65 25.40 -75.62
CA GLY A 660 5.73 24.92 -76.64
C GLY A 660 4.30 24.73 -76.14
N GLY A 661 4.11 24.53 -74.84
CA GLY A 661 2.77 24.38 -74.28
C GLY A 661 2.73 23.88 -72.85
N PHE A 662 1.52 23.76 -72.32
CA PHE A 662 1.25 23.13 -71.04
C PHE A 662 -0.17 22.56 -70.99
N GLU A 663 -0.40 21.69 -70.02
CA GLU A 663 -1.66 21.02 -69.77
C GLU A 663 -1.87 20.87 -68.27
N PHE A 664 -3.08 21.22 -67.82
CA PHE A 664 -3.54 20.96 -66.46
C PHE A 664 -4.75 20.04 -66.51
N VAL A 665 -4.72 19.01 -65.67
CA VAL A 665 -5.88 18.16 -65.38
C VAL A 665 -6.47 18.62 -64.06
N VAL A 666 -7.76 18.99 -64.03
CA VAL A 666 -8.45 19.39 -62.78
C VAL A 666 -9.29 18.25 -62.20
N ALA A 667 -9.50 18.26 -60.89
CA ALA A 667 -10.16 17.18 -60.15
C ALA A 667 -11.61 16.91 -60.60
N LYS A 668 -12.41 17.95 -60.79
CA LYS A 668 -13.83 17.88 -61.18
C LYS A 668 -13.93 17.48 -62.64
N ASN A 669 -14.42 16.25 -62.85
CA ASN A 669 -14.62 15.59 -64.14
C ASN A 669 -13.34 15.24 -64.94
N ARG A 670 -12.13 15.31 -64.31
CA ARG A 670 -10.83 15.07 -64.98
C ARG A 670 -10.67 15.81 -66.31
N LYS A 671 -11.24 17.01 -66.42
CA LYS A 671 -11.16 17.80 -67.63
C LYS A 671 -9.72 18.29 -67.78
N SER A 672 -9.11 18.04 -68.94
CA SER A 672 -7.81 18.62 -69.26
C SER A 672 -7.99 19.98 -69.96
N PHE A 673 -7.16 20.94 -69.56
CA PHE A 673 -7.02 22.23 -70.20
C PHE A 673 -5.60 22.31 -70.73
N SER A 674 -5.46 22.34 -72.05
CA SER A 674 -4.15 22.36 -72.71
C SER A 674 -4.04 23.47 -73.73
N VAL A 675 -2.90 24.14 -73.75
CA VAL A 675 -2.49 25.05 -74.83
C VAL A 675 -1.15 24.54 -75.35
N LYS A 676 -1.09 24.22 -76.64
CA LYS A 676 0.05 23.57 -77.28
C LYS A 676 0.26 24.18 -78.67
N CYS A 677 1.50 24.51 -79.04
CA CYS A 677 1.87 24.84 -80.40
C CYS A 677 1.91 23.57 -81.28
N ASP A 678 1.97 23.75 -82.60
CA ASP A 678 1.93 22.63 -83.56
C ASP A 678 3.15 21.70 -83.46
N GLN A 679 4.30 22.25 -83.02
CA GLN A 679 5.56 21.52 -82.95
C GLN A 679 6.07 21.43 -81.51
N LEU A 680 5.75 20.34 -80.81
CA LEU A 680 6.14 20.09 -79.42
C LEU A 680 7.38 19.19 -79.34
N GLY A 681 8.20 19.41 -78.31
CA GLY A 681 9.20 18.45 -77.86
C GLY A 681 8.62 17.44 -76.86
N GLU A 682 9.50 16.77 -76.10
CA GLU A 682 9.08 15.78 -75.10
C GLU A 682 8.35 16.42 -73.88
N PRO A 683 7.27 15.80 -73.37
CA PRO A 683 6.55 16.29 -72.20
C PRO A 683 7.39 16.21 -70.91
N VAL A 684 7.26 17.22 -70.06
CA VAL A 684 7.82 17.25 -68.71
C VAL A 684 6.67 17.30 -67.71
N SER A 685 6.55 16.27 -66.87
CA SER A 685 5.55 16.24 -65.79
C SER A 685 6.00 17.12 -64.63
N VAL A 686 5.06 17.86 -64.06
CA VAL A 686 5.29 18.78 -62.93
C VAL A 686 4.57 18.23 -61.70
N ASP A 687 5.28 18.17 -60.57
CA ASP A 687 4.66 17.85 -59.29
C ASP A 687 3.73 19.00 -58.86
N VAL A 688 2.43 18.72 -58.82
CA VAL A 688 1.39 19.70 -58.50
C VAL A 688 1.18 19.88 -57.00
N LYS A 689 1.87 19.15 -56.13
CA LYS A 689 1.78 19.23 -54.66
C LYS A 689 0.33 19.20 -54.16
N SER A 690 -0.16 20.21 -53.44
CA SER A 690 -1.56 20.27 -52.99
C SER A 690 -2.55 20.58 -54.13
N GLY A 691 -2.08 20.85 -55.34
CA GLY A 691 -2.87 21.13 -56.54
C GLY A 691 -3.33 22.57 -56.66
N LYS A 692 -2.82 23.48 -55.81
CA LYS A 692 -3.15 24.91 -55.80
C LYS A 692 -2.03 25.71 -56.45
N CYS A 693 -2.30 26.25 -57.63
CA CYS A 693 -1.37 27.12 -58.35
C CYS A 693 -1.52 28.58 -57.87
N TYR A 694 -0.44 29.14 -57.31
CA TYR A 694 -0.43 30.48 -56.68
C TYR A 694 0.50 31.46 -57.39
N GLY A 695 1.13 31.05 -58.48
CA GLY A 695 2.02 31.89 -59.25
C GLY A 695 2.60 31.17 -60.47
N PHE A 696 3.36 31.91 -61.26
CA PHE A 696 4.05 31.40 -62.43
C PHE A 696 5.39 32.12 -62.60
N MET A 697 6.32 31.46 -63.26
CA MET A 697 7.69 31.92 -63.47
C MET A 697 8.17 31.49 -64.85
N GLY A 698 9.29 32.04 -65.29
CA GLY A 698 9.86 31.63 -66.55
C GLY A 698 10.86 32.64 -67.09
N ARG A 699 11.03 32.61 -68.40
CA ARG A 699 11.85 33.57 -69.15
C ARG A 699 11.07 34.06 -70.36
N SER A 700 11.19 35.33 -70.68
CA SER A 700 10.50 35.91 -71.84
C SER A 700 11.31 37.05 -72.45
N GLY A 701 11.45 37.01 -73.77
CA GLY A 701 11.84 38.14 -74.63
C GLY A 701 10.64 38.64 -75.44
N ASN A 702 10.68 38.42 -76.75
CA ASN A 702 9.55 38.73 -77.64
C ASN A 702 8.38 37.73 -77.46
N GLU A 703 8.71 36.48 -77.12
CA GLU A 703 7.81 35.35 -76.88
C GLU A 703 8.11 34.73 -75.49
N ILE A 704 7.48 33.60 -75.13
CA ILE A 704 7.74 32.90 -73.88
C ILE A 704 8.83 31.84 -74.10
N ASP A 705 10.07 32.18 -73.78
CA ASP A 705 11.23 31.30 -73.89
C ASP A 705 11.11 30.09 -72.95
N ALA A 706 10.67 30.28 -71.70
CA ALA A 706 10.43 29.19 -70.77
C ALA A 706 9.31 29.52 -69.77
N LEU A 707 8.62 28.49 -69.28
CA LEU A 707 7.49 28.66 -68.35
C LEU A 707 7.48 27.57 -67.27
N GLY A 708 7.11 27.96 -66.06
CA GLY A 708 6.87 27.11 -64.90
C GLY A 708 5.75 27.67 -64.02
N PHE A 709 5.22 26.84 -63.14
CA PHE A 709 4.11 27.21 -62.26
C PHE A 709 4.44 26.87 -60.80
N TYR A 710 4.07 27.77 -59.89
CA TYR A 710 4.25 27.55 -58.46
C TYR A 710 3.02 26.85 -57.88
N PHE A 711 3.24 25.68 -57.29
CA PHE A 711 2.23 24.91 -56.56
C PHE A 711 2.54 24.90 -55.06
N VAL A 712 1.51 25.10 -54.22
CA VAL A 712 1.55 24.77 -52.78
C VAL A 712 1.01 23.37 -52.61
#